data_AF-A0A9P9MVE1-F1
#
_entry.id   AF-A0A9P9MVE1-F1
#
_cell.length_a   1.000
_cell.length_b   1.000
_cell.length_c   1.000
_cell.angle_alpha   90.00
_cell.angle_beta   90.00
_cell.angle_gamma   90.00
#
_symmetry.space_group_name_H-M   'P 1'
#
loop_
_entity.id
_entity.type
_entity.pdbx_description
1 polymer ?
#
loop_
_entity_poly.entity_id
_entity_poly.type
_entity_poly.pdbx_seq_one_letter_code
_entity_poly.pdbx_strand_id
1 'polypeptide(L)'
;MAAVGNGRQLRPSLVRGLGTYQILFITIGGTIGLGFATSSGKVLAISGPGGVLIAFGVVGVVAIAVMEGICEMTVLWPISNAMIEFVRAFVDRDLAIVVGITYWYTYAVTLAALIIGSADLLSYWNITYPLLNVTLALFLFTVFLINSRGIRLFGWIELFGGIIKVVLVSTIFIIMMCINYGSIGSVGKLGSEFFDDGVRNNPNVATTHLKAVLISIPLAIFSYIGVELVTVTAFEASDPSRLKGPTKHIAYIILAIYMISIGGFVANIEWFNQNLPHFFGQDLVNLNDTDSALGHFPRSDWHNSSRSTAAPVIAVLEVGLETLPGVLTGFLVYSGLSTANTVLYVASRTLYGLTRDLSQTDTNIIVRFFAKLNTVSPTTRIPVWSLVISCIIFSSWLPFVRFHSGYTKDEVQEVLVAVGSVGCVLVWASQCLAFIRYNKWLSIHRHELVGEHMERFQRWPQTGFSSYAASLQPIPAYIGLISCLVIVFVLNSVSMWNGDQLRLKALTVYLGPGLLTVIFIALKLWHRRSYVKLGSWEALRATLTTLNSLIEGRGPLPTPVTPPANHTHDIPIHPYQQPSPPPPPNGHIPNGNTPSTLPGGIMMPPTAEQLAAMRPSNSQHLQHEPSHASMDSRSYSPLTRDLEYELPVSPATEVHSEPVPASMLEGRRKSERVSDVSTYTRDELERARLRSYGSLSVRGERI
;
A
#
# COMPACT_ATOMS: atom_id res chain seq x y z
N MET A 1 24.36 33.50 -35.33
CA MET A 1 25.19 32.30 -35.53
C MET A 1 24.61 31.16 -34.70
N ALA A 2 24.31 30.06 -35.36
CA ALA A 2 23.63 28.89 -34.82
C ALA A 2 24.54 28.09 -33.86
N ALA A 3 23.97 27.63 -32.75
CA ALA A 3 24.43 26.44 -32.06
C ALA A 3 23.35 25.38 -32.20
N VAL A 4 23.52 24.52 -33.20
CA VAL A 4 22.77 23.28 -33.41
C VAL A 4 23.16 22.32 -32.28
N GLY A 5 22.43 22.36 -31.18
CA GLY A 5 22.40 21.29 -30.18
C GLY A 5 21.13 20.49 -30.39
N ASN A 6 21.24 19.23 -30.80
CA ASN A 6 20.11 18.31 -31.00
C ASN A 6 19.16 18.31 -29.79
N GLY A 7 18.10 19.12 -29.87
CA GLY A 7 17.00 19.13 -28.91
C GLY A 7 16.17 17.88 -29.08
N ARG A 8 16.59 16.77 -28.45
CA ARG A 8 15.64 15.71 -28.11
C ARG A 8 14.62 16.35 -27.18
N GLN A 9 13.43 16.65 -27.69
CA GLN A 9 12.28 17.03 -26.87
C GLN A 9 12.15 15.98 -25.76
N LEU A 10 12.39 16.39 -24.51
CA LEU A 10 12.17 15.53 -23.36
C LEU A 10 10.71 15.11 -23.38
N ARG A 11 10.45 13.80 -23.56
CA ARG A 11 9.08 13.26 -23.53
C ARG A 11 8.41 13.72 -22.22
N PRO A 12 7.13 14.12 -22.23
CA PRO A 12 6.41 14.43 -21.01
C PRO A 12 6.51 13.25 -20.02
N SER A 13 7.15 13.48 -18.88
CA SER A 13 7.30 12.51 -17.79
C SER A 13 6.30 12.80 -16.66
N LEU A 14 6.12 11.83 -15.76
CA LEU A 14 5.33 12.00 -14.54
C LEU A 14 5.94 13.12 -13.67
N VAL A 15 5.09 13.87 -12.97
CA VAL A 15 5.53 14.99 -12.12
C VAL A 15 5.95 14.48 -10.75
N ARG A 16 7.13 14.94 -10.31
CA ARG A 16 7.58 14.82 -8.92
C ARG A 16 6.84 15.82 -8.05
N GLY A 17 6.10 15.33 -7.06
CA GLY A 17 5.24 16.19 -6.24
C GLY A 17 4.85 15.63 -4.89
N LEU A 18 5.24 14.40 -4.55
CA LEU A 18 4.86 13.77 -3.29
C LEU A 18 5.86 14.12 -2.17
N GLY A 19 5.33 14.55 -1.02
CA GLY A 19 6.09 14.74 0.22
C GLY A 19 6.23 13.46 1.04
N THR A 20 7.06 13.51 2.09
CA THR A 20 7.33 12.36 2.99
C THR A 20 6.05 11.76 3.58
N TYR A 21 5.19 12.60 4.17
CA TYR A 21 3.94 12.13 4.77
C TYR A 21 2.96 11.62 3.73
N GLN A 22 2.87 12.25 2.55
CA GLN A 22 2.03 11.75 1.46
C GLN A 22 2.45 10.33 1.07
N ILE A 23 3.76 10.08 0.88
CA ILE A 23 4.28 8.75 0.55
C ILE A 23 3.97 7.72 1.65
N LEU A 24 4.16 8.11 2.92
CA LEU A 24 3.86 7.26 4.06
C LEU A 24 2.38 6.87 4.09
N PHE A 25 1.48 7.85 4.04
CA PHE A 25 0.04 7.61 4.16
C PHE A 25 -0.59 7.00 2.91
N ILE A 26 -0.04 7.24 1.71
CA ILE A 26 -0.38 6.46 0.50
C ILE A 26 -0.05 4.99 0.71
N THR A 27 1.14 4.69 1.26
CA THR A 27 1.55 3.30 1.49
C THR A 27 0.72 2.62 2.58
N ILE A 28 0.52 3.31 3.71
CA ILE A 28 -0.32 2.82 4.80
C ILE A 28 -1.77 2.64 4.33
N GLY A 29 -2.36 3.64 3.68
CA GLY A 29 -3.73 3.59 3.18
C GLY A 29 -3.93 2.60 2.03
N GLY A 30 -2.88 2.34 1.24
CA GLY A 30 -2.86 1.31 0.19
C GLY A 30 -2.75 -0.12 0.71
N THR A 31 -2.20 -0.31 1.91
CA THR A 31 -2.05 -1.64 2.54
C THR A 31 -3.23 -1.93 3.47
N ILE A 32 -3.59 -0.96 4.32
CA ILE A 32 -4.73 -1.06 5.24
C ILE A 32 -6.01 -0.82 4.46
N GLY A 33 -6.81 -1.87 4.32
CA GLY A 33 -8.08 -1.82 3.60
C GLY A 33 -9.04 -2.91 4.04
N LEU A 34 -10.16 -3.00 3.31
CA LEU A 34 -11.17 -4.03 3.51
C LEU A 34 -10.59 -5.46 3.47
N GLY A 35 -9.57 -5.70 2.64
CA GLY A 35 -8.92 -7.00 2.51
C GLY A 35 -8.40 -7.55 3.85
N PHE A 36 -7.88 -6.69 4.73
CA PHE A 36 -7.45 -7.08 6.07
C PHE A 36 -8.62 -7.55 6.96
N ALA A 37 -9.73 -6.79 6.97
CA ALA A 37 -10.89 -7.11 7.82
C ALA A 37 -11.60 -8.41 7.41
N THR A 38 -11.62 -8.72 6.11
CA THR A 38 -12.21 -9.98 5.60
C THR A 38 -11.22 -11.15 5.68
N SER A 39 -9.94 -10.95 5.33
CA SER A 39 -8.91 -12.00 5.36
C SER A 39 -8.63 -12.46 6.80
N SER A 40 -8.56 -11.55 7.77
CA SER A 40 -8.38 -11.91 9.18
C SER A 40 -9.53 -12.78 9.71
N GLY A 41 -10.78 -12.46 9.36
CA GLY A 41 -11.95 -13.28 9.71
C GLY A 41 -11.89 -14.68 9.08
N LYS A 42 -11.54 -14.78 7.80
CA LYS A 42 -11.34 -16.07 7.12
C LYS A 42 -10.26 -16.91 7.80
N VAL A 43 -9.10 -16.32 8.08
CA VAL A 43 -7.97 -17.02 8.70
C VAL A 43 -8.29 -17.44 10.14
N LEU A 44 -9.01 -16.60 10.88
CA LEU A 44 -9.52 -16.94 12.22
C LEU A 44 -10.45 -18.15 12.17
N ALA A 45 -11.38 -18.19 11.21
CA ALA A 45 -12.30 -19.32 11.03
C ALA A 45 -11.61 -20.64 10.67
N ILE A 46 -10.46 -20.58 10.00
CA ILE A 46 -9.70 -21.78 9.56
C ILE A 46 -8.80 -22.31 10.68
N SER A 47 -8.02 -21.43 11.32
CA SER A 47 -6.87 -21.81 12.17
C SER A 47 -7.01 -21.38 13.63
N GLY A 48 -8.13 -20.74 13.96
CA GLY A 48 -8.41 -20.26 15.30
C GLY A 48 -7.53 -19.10 15.76
N PRO A 49 -7.69 -18.70 17.03
CA PRO A 49 -7.05 -17.56 17.69
C PRO A 49 -5.53 -17.49 17.55
N GLY A 50 -4.84 -18.57 17.91
CA GLY A 50 -3.38 -18.68 17.80
C GLY A 50 -2.92 -18.79 16.36
N GLY A 51 -3.70 -19.47 15.51
CA GLY A 51 -3.34 -19.68 14.11
C GLY A 51 -3.35 -18.39 13.29
N VAL A 52 -4.32 -17.50 13.50
CA VAL A 52 -4.38 -16.20 12.81
C VAL A 52 -3.21 -15.29 13.20
N LEU A 53 -2.83 -15.26 14.48
CA LEU A 53 -1.70 -14.49 14.96
C LEU A 53 -0.37 -15.00 14.37
N ILE A 54 -0.19 -16.32 14.32
CA ILE A 54 0.99 -16.94 13.70
C ILE A 54 1.03 -16.64 12.21
N ALA A 55 -0.08 -16.81 11.49
CA ALA A 55 -0.14 -16.60 10.04
C ALA A 55 0.22 -15.15 9.67
N PHE A 56 -0.41 -14.17 10.29
CA PHE A 56 -0.13 -12.75 10.01
C PHE A 56 1.24 -12.32 10.52
N GLY A 57 1.71 -12.86 11.65
CA GLY A 57 3.05 -12.59 12.18
C GLY A 57 4.15 -13.10 11.24
N VAL A 58 4.03 -14.35 10.76
CA VAL A 58 4.99 -14.95 9.82
C VAL A 58 5.02 -14.15 8.52
N VAL A 59 3.88 -13.83 7.92
CA VAL A 59 3.84 -13.04 6.69
C VAL A 59 4.42 -11.64 6.90
N GLY A 60 4.15 -11.00 8.04
CA GLY A 60 4.72 -9.68 8.32
C GLY A 60 6.24 -9.70 8.51
N VAL A 61 6.81 -10.75 9.12
CA VAL A 61 8.27 -10.94 9.17
C VAL A 61 8.85 -11.14 7.76
N VAL A 62 8.18 -11.91 6.91
CA VAL A 62 8.57 -12.07 5.49
C VAL A 62 8.50 -10.74 4.76
N ALA A 63 7.44 -9.95 4.96
CA ALA A 63 7.29 -8.62 4.38
C ALA A 63 8.42 -7.68 4.81
N ILE A 64 8.80 -7.67 6.10
CA ILE A 64 9.97 -6.91 6.57
C ILE A 64 11.23 -7.37 5.84
N ALA A 65 11.49 -8.67 5.80
CA ALA A 65 12.69 -9.24 5.18
C ALA A 65 12.82 -8.86 3.69
N VAL A 66 11.70 -8.88 2.95
CA VAL A 66 11.59 -8.44 1.56
C VAL A 66 11.83 -6.93 1.45
N MET A 67 11.10 -6.13 2.24
CA MET A 67 11.10 -4.67 2.12
C MET A 67 12.45 -4.05 2.45
N GLU A 68 13.22 -4.60 3.38
CA GLU A 68 14.56 -4.10 3.72
C GLU A 68 15.49 -4.03 2.50
N GLY A 69 15.47 -5.04 1.63
CA GLY A 69 16.30 -5.04 0.42
C GLY A 69 15.76 -4.09 -0.66
N ILE A 70 14.45 -4.10 -0.88
CA ILE A 70 13.83 -3.29 -1.93
C ILE A 70 13.92 -1.79 -1.60
N CYS A 71 13.65 -1.42 -0.34
CA CYS A 71 13.73 -0.04 0.14
C CYS A 71 15.13 0.53 -0.01
N GLU A 72 16.18 -0.26 0.29
CA GLU A 72 17.56 0.18 0.14
C GLU A 72 17.88 0.53 -1.32
N MET A 73 17.49 -0.34 -2.27
CA MET A 73 17.66 -0.06 -3.70
C MET A 73 16.80 1.11 -4.18
N THR A 74 15.60 1.27 -3.62
CA THR A 74 14.67 2.35 -3.98
C THR A 74 15.16 3.72 -3.53
N VAL A 75 15.77 3.83 -2.35
CA VAL A 75 16.37 5.09 -1.87
C VAL A 75 17.57 5.47 -2.74
N LEU A 76 18.35 4.49 -3.19
CA LEU A 76 19.48 4.68 -4.11
C LEU A 76 19.01 5.09 -5.51
N TRP A 77 17.99 4.42 -6.03
CA TRP A 77 17.44 4.63 -7.37
C TRP A 77 15.93 4.82 -7.32
N PRO A 78 15.46 6.05 -7.04
CA PRO A 78 14.04 6.39 -7.13
C PRO A 78 13.65 6.55 -8.60
N ILE A 79 13.55 5.43 -9.31
CA ILE A 79 13.25 5.33 -10.74
C ILE A 79 11.82 4.84 -10.97
N SER A 80 11.24 5.20 -12.11
CA SER A 80 9.91 4.73 -12.50
C SER A 80 9.93 3.21 -12.66
N ASN A 81 8.94 2.51 -12.11
CA ASN A 81 8.86 1.05 -12.15
C ASN A 81 10.11 0.35 -11.61
N ALA A 82 10.63 0.84 -10.48
CA ALA A 82 11.80 0.28 -9.78
C ALA A 82 11.77 -1.25 -9.67
N MET A 83 10.63 -1.83 -9.31
CA MET A 83 10.43 -3.28 -9.20
C MET A 83 10.77 -4.04 -10.49
N ILE A 84 10.45 -3.49 -11.66
CA ILE A 84 10.77 -4.11 -12.95
C ILE A 84 12.24 -3.88 -13.30
N GLU A 85 12.71 -2.65 -13.12
CA GLU A 85 14.06 -2.25 -13.53
C GLU A 85 15.16 -2.92 -12.70
N PHE A 86 14.93 -3.17 -11.41
CA PHE A 86 15.87 -3.89 -10.56
C PHE A 86 16.06 -5.34 -11.01
N VAL A 87 14.96 -6.04 -11.32
CA VAL A 87 15.03 -7.40 -11.87
C VAL A 87 15.69 -7.40 -13.24
N ARG A 88 15.38 -6.41 -14.09
CA ARG A 88 15.97 -6.25 -15.42
C ARG A 88 17.48 -6.01 -15.37
N ALA A 89 17.93 -5.21 -14.41
CA ALA A 89 19.33 -4.83 -14.25
C ALA A 89 20.18 -5.96 -13.64
N PHE A 90 19.65 -6.66 -12.64
CA PHE A 90 20.47 -7.58 -11.83
C PHE A 90 20.18 -9.07 -12.05
N VAL A 91 19.03 -9.43 -12.62
CA VAL A 91 18.60 -10.82 -12.76
C VAL A 91 18.48 -11.22 -14.24
N ASP A 92 17.43 -10.77 -14.92
CA ASP A 92 17.09 -11.18 -16.28
C ASP A 92 16.03 -10.24 -16.90
N ARG A 93 16.18 -9.96 -18.20
CA ARG A 93 15.29 -9.04 -18.93
C ARG A 93 13.91 -9.63 -19.21
N ASP A 94 13.83 -10.93 -19.51
CA ASP A 94 12.57 -11.61 -19.81
C ASP A 94 11.80 -11.84 -18.50
N LEU A 95 12.50 -12.20 -17.42
CA LEU A 95 11.90 -12.26 -16.09
C LEU A 95 11.32 -10.92 -15.66
N ALA A 96 12.00 -9.80 -15.96
CA ALA A 96 11.48 -8.47 -15.65
C ALA A 96 10.15 -8.17 -16.36
N ILE A 97 9.98 -8.64 -17.61
CA ILE A 97 8.69 -8.50 -18.33
C ILE A 97 7.60 -9.29 -17.61
N VAL A 98 7.89 -10.54 -17.22
CA VAL A 98 6.95 -11.40 -16.49
C VAL A 98 6.58 -10.78 -15.15
N VAL A 99 7.55 -10.30 -14.39
CA VAL A 99 7.35 -9.57 -13.13
C VAL A 99 6.46 -8.36 -13.34
N GLY A 100 6.69 -7.57 -14.39
CA GLY A 100 5.86 -6.41 -14.70
C GLY A 100 4.41 -6.74 -15.03
N ILE A 101 4.17 -7.79 -15.83
CA ILE A 101 2.81 -8.27 -16.15
C ILE A 101 2.13 -8.81 -14.88
N THR A 102 2.86 -9.59 -14.08
CA THR A 102 2.36 -10.16 -12.81
C THR A 102 1.95 -9.08 -11.83
N TYR A 103 2.81 -8.06 -11.68
CA TYR A 103 2.58 -6.95 -10.77
C TYR A 103 1.36 -6.14 -11.22
N TRP A 104 1.25 -5.84 -12.52
CA TRP A 104 0.05 -5.19 -13.06
C TRP A 104 -1.22 -6.01 -12.81
N TYR A 105 -1.18 -7.32 -13.06
CA TYR A 105 -2.30 -8.25 -12.81
C TYR A 105 -2.67 -8.36 -11.32
N THR A 106 -1.71 -8.28 -10.41
CA THR A 106 -1.97 -8.32 -8.97
C THR A 106 -2.86 -7.15 -8.55
N TYR A 107 -2.47 -5.93 -8.93
CA TYR A 107 -3.22 -4.72 -8.62
C TYR A 107 -4.52 -4.66 -9.42
N ALA A 108 -4.54 -5.23 -10.63
CA ALA A 108 -5.75 -5.40 -11.42
C ALA A 108 -6.87 -6.10 -10.67
N VAL A 109 -6.58 -7.31 -10.20
CA VAL A 109 -7.57 -8.15 -9.56
C VAL A 109 -7.92 -7.63 -8.17
N THR A 110 -6.93 -7.09 -7.46
CA THR A 110 -7.16 -6.45 -6.15
C THR A 110 -8.14 -5.28 -6.26
N LEU A 111 -8.09 -4.48 -7.33
CA LEU A 111 -9.05 -3.39 -7.54
C LEU A 111 -10.49 -3.92 -7.59
N ALA A 112 -10.72 -4.92 -8.43
CA ALA A 112 -12.04 -5.52 -8.58
C ALA A 112 -12.52 -6.13 -7.25
N ALA A 113 -11.66 -6.86 -6.55
CA ALA A 113 -11.97 -7.47 -5.26
C ALA A 113 -12.35 -6.43 -4.19
N LEU A 114 -11.69 -5.27 -4.16
CA LEU A 114 -12.01 -4.20 -3.22
C LEU A 114 -13.33 -3.50 -3.56
N ILE A 115 -13.61 -3.25 -4.85
CA ILE A 115 -14.88 -2.64 -5.29
C ILE A 115 -16.06 -3.58 -4.99
N ILE A 116 -15.91 -4.87 -5.32
CA ILE A 116 -16.84 -5.95 -4.99
C ILE A 116 -17.06 -6.03 -3.49
N GLY A 117 -16.00 -6.19 -2.70
CA GLY A 117 -16.13 -6.36 -1.25
C GLY A 117 -16.77 -5.14 -0.59
N SER A 118 -16.44 -3.94 -1.07
CA SER A 118 -17.06 -2.69 -0.58
C SER A 118 -18.56 -2.66 -0.91
N ALA A 119 -18.96 -3.18 -2.06
CA ALA A 119 -20.37 -3.31 -2.40
C ALA A 119 -21.06 -4.39 -1.55
N ASP A 120 -20.41 -5.53 -1.29
CA ASP A 120 -20.99 -6.61 -0.48
C ASP A 120 -21.27 -6.19 0.96
N LEU A 121 -20.43 -5.33 1.54
CA LEU A 121 -20.70 -4.72 2.83
C LEU A 121 -22.01 -3.92 2.87
N LEU A 122 -22.48 -3.38 1.73
CA LEU A 122 -23.75 -2.67 1.69
C LEU A 122 -24.96 -3.58 1.87
N SER A 123 -24.78 -4.90 1.74
CA SER A 123 -25.82 -5.90 2.05
C SER A 123 -26.25 -5.83 3.52
N TYR A 124 -25.41 -5.26 4.40
CA TYR A 124 -25.78 -4.96 5.78
C TYR A 124 -27.08 -4.12 5.88
N TRP A 125 -27.28 -3.17 4.95
CA TRP A 125 -28.49 -2.34 4.87
C TRP A 125 -29.57 -2.91 3.93
N ASN A 126 -29.51 -4.20 3.60
CA ASN A 126 -30.48 -4.88 2.74
C ASN A 126 -30.64 -4.22 1.34
N ILE A 127 -29.54 -3.69 0.77
CA ILE A 127 -29.55 -3.11 -0.58
C ILE A 127 -29.84 -4.20 -1.62
N THR A 128 -30.79 -3.93 -2.53
CA THR A 128 -31.21 -4.89 -3.57
C THR A 128 -30.13 -5.11 -4.63
N TYR A 129 -30.12 -6.30 -5.26
CA TYR A 129 -29.13 -6.66 -6.30
C TYR A 129 -29.03 -5.66 -7.47
N PRO A 130 -30.12 -5.10 -8.04
CA PRO A 130 -30.00 -4.10 -9.09
C PRO A 130 -29.29 -2.83 -8.62
N LEU A 131 -29.56 -2.38 -7.39
CA LEU A 131 -28.95 -1.20 -6.80
C LEU A 131 -27.46 -1.44 -6.48
N LEU A 132 -27.10 -2.68 -6.13
CA LEU A 132 -25.72 -3.10 -5.92
C LEU A 132 -24.88 -2.97 -7.20
N ASN A 133 -25.42 -3.37 -8.36
CA ASN A 133 -24.73 -3.26 -9.64
C ASN A 133 -24.48 -1.81 -10.07
N VAL A 134 -25.47 -0.93 -9.86
CA VAL A 134 -25.32 0.51 -10.08
C VAL A 134 -24.24 1.08 -9.16
N THR A 135 -24.21 0.63 -7.90
CA THR A 135 -23.22 1.09 -6.92
C THR A 135 -21.80 0.67 -7.29
N LEU A 136 -21.59 -0.53 -7.81
CA LEU A 136 -20.29 -0.98 -8.34
C LEU A 136 -19.77 -0.04 -9.44
N ALA A 137 -20.63 0.30 -10.40
CA ALA A 137 -20.28 1.22 -11.48
C ALA A 137 -19.96 2.62 -10.95
N LEU A 138 -20.72 3.11 -9.97
CA LEU A 138 -20.49 4.40 -9.33
C LEU A 138 -19.16 4.45 -8.57
N PHE A 139 -18.85 3.42 -7.79
CA PHE A 139 -17.60 3.31 -7.03
C PHE A 139 -16.38 3.32 -7.94
N LEU A 140 -16.42 2.51 -9.00
CA LEU A 140 -15.39 2.46 -10.01
C LEU A 140 -15.23 3.83 -10.72
N PHE A 141 -16.34 4.43 -11.14
CA PHE A 141 -16.32 5.74 -11.79
C PHE A 141 -15.72 6.82 -10.90
N THR A 142 -16.02 6.79 -9.60
CA THR A 142 -15.47 7.72 -8.61
C THR A 142 -13.95 7.55 -8.48
N VAL A 143 -13.47 6.31 -8.34
CA VAL A 143 -12.02 6.00 -8.28
C VAL A 143 -11.30 6.42 -9.56
N PHE A 144 -11.89 6.18 -10.73
CA PHE A 144 -11.37 6.64 -12.01
C PHE A 144 -11.28 8.17 -12.07
N LEU A 145 -12.34 8.86 -11.63
CA LEU A 145 -12.39 10.32 -11.63
C LEU A 145 -11.29 10.91 -10.76
N ILE A 146 -11.07 10.38 -9.54
CA ILE A 146 -9.99 10.84 -8.65
C ILE A 146 -8.63 10.67 -9.32
N ASN A 147 -8.36 9.49 -9.88
CA ASN A 147 -7.11 9.20 -10.57
C ASN A 147 -6.87 10.03 -11.84
N SER A 148 -7.93 10.62 -12.43
CA SER A 148 -7.85 11.48 -13.62
C SER A 148 -7.40 12.93 -13.34
N ARG A 149 -7.45 13.39 -12.07
CA ARG A 149 -7.33 14.82 -11.70
C ARG A 149 -5.90 15.30 -11.35
N GLY A 150 -4.88 14.48 -11.62
CA GLY A 150 -3.46 14.83 -11.45
C GLY A 150 -2.86 14.42 -10.10
N ILE A 151 -1.53 14.27 -10.06
CA ILE A 151 -0.84 13.63 -8.93
C ILE A 151 -0.88 14.42 -7.62
N ARG A 152 -0.83 15.76 -7.67
CA ARG A 152 -0.82 16.59 -6.45
C ARG A 152 -2.13 16.47 -5.69
N LEU A 153 -3.27 16.52 -6.40
CA LEU A 153 -4.57 16.36 -5.78
C LEU A 153 -4.74 14.94 -5.24
N PHE A 154 -4.34 13.92 -6.02
CA PHE A 154 -4.31 12.54 -5.57
C PHE A 154 -3.53 12.38 -4.26
N GLY A 155 -2.31 12.92 -4.19
CA GLY A 155 -1.46 12.84 -3.01
C GLY A 155 -2.05 13.50 -1.77
N TRP A 156 -2.83 14.58 -1.92
CA TRP A 156 -3.56 15.19 -0.80
C TRP A 156 -4.76 14.36 -0.37
N ILE A 157 -5.56 13.85 -1.32
CA ILE A 157 -6.71 12.99 -1.03
C ILE A 157 -6.26 11.74 -0.26
N GLU A 158 -5.19 11.09 -0.72
CA GLU A 158 -4.65 9.89 -0.06
C GLU A 158 -3.98 10.20 1.28
N LEU A 159 -3.37 11.38 1.46
CA LEU A 159 -2.84 11.78 2.76
C LEU A 159 -3.95 11.89 3.81
N PHE A 160 -5.01 12.66 3.51
CA PHE A 160 -6.14 12.81 4.45
C PHE A 160 -6.89 11.49 4.62
N GLY A 161 -7.09 10.73 3.55
CA GLY A 161 -7.74 9.43 3.63
C GLY A 161 -6.95 8.39 4.40
N GLY A 162 -5.62 8.39 4.26
CA GLY A 162 -4.73 7.56 5.06
C GLY A 162 -4.77 7.91 6.55
N ILE A 163 -4.83 9.20 6.91
CA ILE A 163 -5.00 9.64 8.30
C ILE A 163 -6.33 9.13 8.87
N ILE A 164 -7.43 9.31 8.12
CA ILE A 164 -8.77 8.81 8.53
C ILE A 164 -8.73 7.30 8.74
N LYS A 165 -8.05 6.53 7.88
CA LYS A 165 -7.90 5.08 8.03
C LYS A 165 -7.12 4.68 9.27
N VAL A 166 -6.02 5.36 9.58
CA VAL A 166 -5.24 5.07 10.78
C VAL A 166 -6.06 5.38 12.04
N VAL A 167 -6.78 6.49 12.05
CA VAL A 167 -7.74 6.82 13.13
C VAL A 167 -8.82 5.74 13.23
N LEU A 168 -9.41 5.33 12.10
CA LEU A 168 -10.43 4.28 12.06
C LEU A 168 -9.94 2.97 12.69
N VAL A 169 -8.77 2.47 12.28
CA VAL A 169 -8.21 1.23 12.84
C VAL A 169 -7.92 1.38 14.33
N SER A 170 -7.41 2.53 14.76
CA SER A 170 -7.19 2.83 16.18
C SER A 170 -8.50 2.83 16.97
N THR A 171 -9.56 3.45 16.44
CA THR A 171 -10.89 3.47 17.05
C THR A 171 -11.50 2.07 17.13
N ILE A 172 -11.39 1.27 16.05
CA ILE A 172 -11.83 -0.13 16.06
C ILE A 172 -11.12 -0.89 17.18
N PHE A 173 -9.81 -0.75 17.32
CA PHE A 173 -9.06 -1.40 18.39
C PHE A 173 -9.55 -0.99 19.79
N ILE A 174 -9.80 0.31 20.01
CA ILE A 174 -10.33 0.79 21.30
C ILE A 174 -11.72 0.20 21.57
N ILE A 175 -12.60 0.16 20.57
CA ILE A 175 -13.93 -0.47 20.69
C ILE A 175 -13.78 -1.95 21.06
N MET A 176 -12.89 -2.69 20.40
CA MET A 176 -12.62 -4.10 20.73
C MET A 176 -12.16 -4.28 22.18
N MET A 177 -11.33 -3.36 22.71
CA MET A 177 -10.94 -3.42 24.12
C MET A 177 -12.12 -3.12 25.05
N CYS A 178 -12.93 -2.10 24.74
CA CYS A 178 -14.12 -1.77 25.55
C CYS A 178 -15.12 -2.92 25.62
N ILE A 179 -15.34 -3.63 24.50
CA ILE A 179 -16.18 -4.83 24.45
C ILE A 179 -15.57 -5.93 25.33
N ASN A 180 -14.27 -6.23 25.15
CA ASN A 180 -13.61 -7.30 25.88
C ASN A 180 -13.65 -7.10 27.42
N TYR A 181 -13.55 -5.85 27.88
CA TYR A 181 -13.67 -5.50 29.30
C TYR A 181 -15.11 -5.54 29.84
N GLY A 182 -16.11 -5.72 28.98
CA GLY A 182 -17.53 -5.67 29.35
C GLY A 182 -18.06 -4.25 29.62
N SER A 183 -17.34 -3.22 29.15
CA SER A 183 -17.73 -1.81 29.36
C SER A 183 -18.84 -1.36 28.41
N ILE A 184 -18.97 -2.02 27.25
CA ILE A 184 -19.95 -1.70 26.21
C ILE A 184 -20.46 -3.01 25.63
N GLY A 185 -21.79 -3.16 25.55
CA GLY A 185 -22.42 -4.38 25.03
C GLY A 185 -23.35 -5.08 26.02
N SER A 186 -24.14 -6.03 25.51
CA SER A 186 -24.98 -6.90 26.35
C SER A 186 -24.22 -8.08 26.96
N VAL A 187 -22.94 -8.25 26.57
CA VAL A 187 -22.10 -9.36 26.96
C VAL A 187 -21.20 -8.93 28.13
N GLY A 188 -21.14 -9.75 29.18
CA GLY A 188 -20.21 -9.54 30.30
C GLY A 188 -18.74 -9.59 29.86
N LYS A 189 -17.82 -9.32 30.80
CA LYS A 189 -16.37 -9.35 30.52
C LYS A 189 -15.94 -10.69 29.90
N LEU A 190 -15.43 -10.66 28.67
CA LEU A 190 -14.92 -11.84 27.95
C LEU A 190 -13.49 -12.19 28.40
N GLY A 191 -12.63 -11.18 28.59
CA GLY A 191 -11.28 -11.38 29.12
C GLY A 191 -10.34 -12.08 28.13
N SER A 192 -9.90 -13.30 28.47
CA SER A 192 -9.01 -14.13 27.64
C SER A 192 -9.71 -15.37 27.06
N GLU A 193 -11.03 -15.50 27.24
CA GLU A 193 -11.81 -16.70 26.91
C GLU A 193 -11.44 -17.30 25.55
N PHE A 194 -11.41 -16.47 24.50
CA PHE A 194 -11.05 -16.90 23.14
C PHE A 194 -9.54 -16.97 22.89
N PHE A 195 -8.70 -16.27 23.64
CA PHE A 195 -7.25 -16.43 23.52
C PHE A 195 -6.78 -17.78 24.04
N ASP A 196 -7.45 -18.31 25.07
CA ASP A 196 -7.07 -19.55 25.75
C ASP A 196 -7.27 -20.78 24.85
N ASP A 197 -8.06 -20.65 23.77
CA ASP A 197 -8.23 -21.67 22.74
C ASP A 197 -6.96 -21.95 21.92
N GLY A 198 -6.01 -21.01 21.87
CA GLY A 198 -4.75 -21.19 21.15
C GLY A 198 -4.95 -21.53 19.66
N VAL A 199 -4.12 -22.44 19.14
CA VAL A 199 -4.20 -22.87 17.73
C VAL A 199 -5.29 -23.92 17.58
N ARG A 200 -6.26 -23.67 16.70
CA ARG A 200 -7.35 -24.60 16.37
C ARG A 200 -7.35 -24.97 14.89
N ASN A 201 -8.23 -25.88 14.48
CA ASN A 201 -8.46 -26.18 13.08
C ASN A 201 -9.94 -26.37 12.82
N ASN A 202 -10.41 -25.80 11.71
CA ASN A 202 -11.69 -26.17 11.16
C ASN A 202 -11.59 -27.54 10.48
N PRO A 203 -12.32 -28.58 10.93
CA PRO A 203 -12.21 -29.93 10.38
C PRO A 203 -12.63 -30.01 8.90
N ASN A 204 -13.48 -29.10 8.42
CA ASN A 204 -13.91 -29.06 7.01
C ASN A 204 -12.80 -28.56 6.08
N VAL A 205 -11.80 -27.84 6.61
CA VAL A 205 -10.71 -27.24 5.82
C VAL A 205 -9.39 -27.95 6.06
N ALA A 206 -9.09 -28.29 7.31
CA ALA A 206 -7.80 -28.85 7.73
C ALA A 206 -7.99 -29.99 8.75
N THR A 207 -7.31 -31.10 8.50
CA THR A 207 -7.36 -32.28 9.38
C THR A 207 -6.51 -32.16 10.65
N THR A 208 -5.59 -31.18 10.70
CA THR A 208 -4.73 -30.94 11.86
C THR A 208 -4.53 -29.45 12.11
N HIS A 209 -4.22 -29.07 13.35
CA HIS A 209 -3.86 -27.70 13.76
C HIS A 209 -2.74 -27.12 12.89
N LEU A 210 -1.67 -27.89 12.67
CA LEU A 210 -0.54 -27.44 11.84
C LEU A 210 -0.99 -27.16 10.41
N LYS A 211 -1.77 -28.05 9.78
CA LYS A 211 -2.27 -27.84 8.41
C LYS A 211 -3.11 -26.56 8.32
N ALA A 212 -3.95 -26.28 9.32
CA ALA A 212 -4.76 -25.07 9.34
C ALA A 212 -3.92 -23.79 9.33
N VAL A 213 -2.84 -23.76 10.13
CA VAL A 213 -1.88 -22.65 10.14
C VAL A 213 -1.16 -22.52 8.80
N LEU A 214 -0.70 -23.64 8.22
CA LEU A 214 0.02 -23.62 6.96
C LEU A 214 -0.84 -23.14 5.78
N ILE A 215 -2.13 -23.49 5.75
CA ILE A 215 -3.12 -22.97 4.77
C ILE A 215 -3.38 -21.47 4.99
N SER A 216 -3.36 -21.03 6.24
CA SER A 216 -3.63 -19.65 6.63
C SER A 216 -2.53 -18.66 6.26
N ILE A 217 -1.27 -19.10 6.22
CA ILE A 217 -0.13 -18.23 5.89
C ILE A 217 -0.31 -17.60 4.49
N PRO A 218 -0.54 -18.35 3.39
CA PRO A 218 -0.79 -17.74 2.09
C PRO A 218 -2.03 -16.85 2.02
N LEU A 219 -3.09 -17.16 2.79
CA LEU A 219 -4.31 -16.36 2.83
C LEU A 219 -4.07 -14.97 3.46
N ALA A 220 -3.19 -14.88 4.46
CA ALA A 220 -2.83 -13.62 5.10
C ALA A 220 -2.07 -12.67 4.15
N ILE A 221 -1.44 -13.18 3.09
CA ILE A 221 -0.63 -12.40 2.15
C ILE A 221 -1.45 -11.32 1.44
N PHE A 222 -2.71 -11.62 1.11
CA PHE A 222 -3.59 -10.65 0.46
C PHE A 222 -3.67 -9.33 1.24
N SER A 223 -3.60 -9.40 2.58
CA SER A 223 -3.62 -8.21 3.45
C SER A 223 -2.31 -7.41 3.42
N TYR A 224 -1.19 -8.03 3.06
CA TYR A 224 0.13 -7.37 3.01
C TYR A 224 0.48 -6.81 1.63
N ILE A 225 -0.31 -7.11 0.59
CA ILE A 225 -0.15 -6.49 -0.73
C ILE A 225 -0.31 -4.97 -0.58
N GLY A 226 0.66 -4.22 -1.09
CA GLY A 226 0.68 -2.77 -0.96
C GLY A 226 1.76 -2.25 0.00
N VAL A 227 2.38 -3.12 0.83
CA VAL A 227 3.52 -2.70 1.67
C VAL A 227 4.68 -2.19 0.81
N GLU A 228 4.81 -2.73 -0.41
CA GLU A 228 5.80 -2.34 -1.41
C GLU A 228 5.45 -1.04 -2.16
N LEU A 229 4.30 -0.43 -1.93
CA LEU A 229 3.82 0.77 -2.63
C LEU A 229 4.74 1.99 -2.44
N VAL A 230 5.50 2.03 -1.35
CA VAL A 230 6.56 3.03 -1.13
C VAL A 230 7.56 3.07 -2.30
N THR A 231 7.74 1.95 -3.00
CA THR A 231 8.67 1.81 -4.13
C THR A 231 8.11 2.36 -5.43
N VAL A 232 6.80 2.23 -5.65
CA VAL A 232 6.10 2.76 -6.83
C VAL A 232 5.97 4.28 -6.72
N THR A 233 5.69 4.78 -5.52
CA THR A 233 5.61 6.22 -5.23
C THR A 233 6.97 6.91 -5.18
N ALA A 234 8.07 6.15 -5.09
CA ALA A 234 9.42 6.70 -4.99
C ALA A 234 9.81 7.60 -6.16
N PHE A 235 9.38 7.28 -7.38
CA PHE A 235 9.68 8.10 -8.56
C PHE A 235 8.93 9.43 -8.59
N GLU A 236 7.76 9.49 -7.96
CA GLU A 236 6.90 10.68 -7.89
C GLU A 236 7.18 11.52 -6.63
N ALA A 237 8.15 11.10 -5.80
CA ALA A 237 8.66 11.87 -4.68
C ALA A 237 9.29 13.19 -5.14
N SER A 238 9.03 14.25 -4.38
CA SER A 238 9.59 15.59 -4.61
C SER A 238 11.13 15.59 -4.51
N ASP A 239 11.70 14.78 -3.61
CA ASP A 239 13.13 14.63 -3.39
C ASP A 239 13.42 13.21 -2.84
N PRO A 240 14.47 12.50 -3.31
CA PRO A 240 14.94 11.24 -2.72
C PRO A 240 15.07 11.25 -1.19
N SER A 241 15.44 12.37 -0.57
CA SER A 241 15.55 12.49 0.89
C SER A 241 14.22 12.21 1.62
N ARG A 242 13.08 12.49 0.95
CA ARG A 242 11.74 12.32 1.48
C ARG A 242 11.35 10.85 1.66
N LEU A 243 12.03 9.93 0.98
CA LEU A 243 11.78 8.49 1.04
C LEU A 243 12.35 7.84 2.29
N LYS A 244 13.43 8.40 2.85
CA LYS A 244 14.23 7.75 3.92
C LYS A 244 13.41 7.34 5.13
N GLY A 245 12.45 8.17 5.56
CA GLY A 245 11.57 7.84 6.69
C GLY A 245 10.60 6.70 6.38
N PRO A 246 9.71 6.87 5.38
CA PRO A 246 8.74 5.85 4.97
C PRO A 246 9.38 4.48 4.70
N THR A 247 10.49 4.45 3.97
CA THR A 247 11.17 3.21 3.59
C THR A 247 11.73 2.42 4.78
N LYS A 248 12.04 3.09 5.90
CA LYS A 248 12.58 2.44 7.11
C LYS A 248 11.50 1.81 7.98
N HIS A 249 10.32 2.45 8.05
CA HIS A 249 9.34 2.12 9.09
C HIS A 249 8.12 1.38 8.57
N ILE A 250 7.80 1.46 7.28
CA ILE A 250 6.49 1.04 6.77
C ILE A 250 6.15 -0.43 7.08
N ALA A 251 7.06 -1.38 6.82
CA ALA A 251 6.80 -2.79 7.06
C ALA A 251 6.56 -3.11 8.54
N TYR A 252 7.31 -2.46 9.43
CA TYR A 252 7.14 -2.59 10.89
C TYR A 252 5.82 -1.98 11.38
N ILE A 253 5.43 -0.82 10.83
CA ILE A 253 4.16 -0.15 11.16
C ILE A 253 2.99 -1.04 10.75
N ILE A 254 3.00 -1.59 9.52
CA ILE A 254 1.92 -2.47 9.05
C ILE A 254 1.82 -3.74 9.90
N LEU A 255 2.95 -4.41 10.18
CA LEU A 255 2.96 -5.58 11.06
C LEU A 255 2.37 -5.25 12.44
N ALA A 256 2.81 -4.16 13.07
CA ALA A 256 2.32 -3.77 14.39
C ALA A 256 0.81 -3.48 14.38
N ILE A 257 0.31 -2.73 13.39
CA ILE A 257 -1.12 -2.43 13.25
C ILE A 257 -1.93 -3.71 13.07
N TYR A 258 -1.46 -4.66 12.25
CA TYR A 258 -2.16 -5.93 12.03
C TYR A 258 -2.18 -6.80 13.27
N MET A 259 -1.04 -6.95 13.97
CA MET A 259 -0.99 -7.75 15.19
C MET A 259 -1.88 -7.19 16.30
N ILE A 260 -1.88 -5.86 16.49
CA ILE A 260 -2.74 -5.19 17.48
C ILE A 260 -4.22 -5.37 17.12
N SER A 261 -4.58 -5.16 15.85
CA SER A 261 -5.96 -5.26 15.39
C SER A 261 -6.50 -6.70 15.46
N ILE A 262 -5.70 -7.69 15.05
CA ILE A 262 -6.05 -9.12 15.14
C ILE A 262 -6.17 -9.53 16.61
N GLY A 263 -5.28 -9.07 17.49
CA GLY A 263 -5.43 -9.30 18.93
C GLY A 263 -6.78 -8.79 19.45
N GLY A 264 -7.22 -7.61 18.98
CA GLY A 264 -8.56 -7.11 19.26
C GLY A 264 -9.69 -8.00 18.72
N PHE A 265 -9.57 -8.53 17.51
CA PHE A 265 -10.59 -9.42 16.94
C PHE A 265 -10.66 -10.75 17.67
N VAL A 266 -9.50 -11.37 17.93
CA VAL A 266 -9.39 -12.62 18.69
C VAL A 266 -9.98 -12.49 20.09
N ALA A 267 -9.83 -11.33 20.74
CA ALA A 267 -10.39 -11.11 22.07
C ALA A 267 -11.92 -11.13 22.11
N ASN A 268 -12.61 -10.92 20.98
CA ASN A 268 -14.04 -10.62 20.94
C ASN A 268 -14.85 -11.52 20.02
N ILE A 269 -14.23 -12.36 19.19
CA ILE A 269 -14.93 -13.17 18.18
C ILE A 269 -14.68 -14.65 18.43
N GLU A 270 -15.76 -15.42 18.49
CA GLU A 270 -15.71 -16.89 18.49
C GLU A 270 -15.22 -17.40 17.13
N TRP A 271 -14.13 -18.18 17.11
CA TRP A 271 -13.52 -18.64 15.85
C TRP A 271 -14.37 -19.63 15.05
N PHE A 272 -15.36 -20.27 15.69
CA PHE A 272 -16.33 -21.16 15.04
C PHE A 272 -17.65 -20.47 14.69
N ASN A 273 -17.72 -19.14 14.79
CA ASN A 273 -18.93 -18.40 14.42
C ASN A 273 -19.28 -18.61 12.93
N GLN A 274 -20.52 -19.02 12.67
CA GLN A 274 -21.07 -19.21 11.32
C GLN A 274 -21.07 -17.94 10.46
N ASN A 275 -21.06 -16.74 11.07
CA ASN A 275 -21.01 -15.47 10.36
C ASN A 275 -19.60 -15.12 9.87
N LEU A 276 -18.55 -15.82 10.33
CA LEU A 276 -17.21 -15.61 9.80
C LEU A 276 -17.13 -16.07 8.35
N PRO A 277 -16.37 -15.36 7.49
CA PRO A 277 -16.32 -15.72 6.08
C PRO A 277 -15.64 -17.08 5.89
N HIS A 278 -16.27 -17.92 5.08
CA HIS A 278 -15.80 -19.27 4.82
C HIS A 278 -14.65 -19.32 3.82
N PHE A 279 -13.86 -20.39 3.93
CA PHE A 279 -12.87 -20.76 2.93
C PHE A 279 -13.53 -21.55 1.79
N PHE A 280 -12.90 -21.56 0.62
CA PHE A 280 -13.35 -22.31 -0.55
C PHE A 280 -13.70 -23.78 -0.22
N GLY A 281 -14.92 -24.20 -0.59
CA GLY A 281 -15.41 -25.58 -0.39
C GLY A 281 -15.73 -25.97 1.05
N GLN A 282 -15.81 -24.99 1.96
CA GLN A 282 -16.27 -25.21 3.32
C GLN A 282 -17.81 -25.21 3.35
N ASP A 283 -18.41 -26.38 3.53
CA ASP A 283 -19.81 -26.47 3.91
C ASP A 283 -19.99 -25.88 5.32
N LEU A 284 -21.11 -25.19 5.56
CA LEU A 284 -21.50 -24.75 6.90
C LEU A 284 -21.50 -25.98 7.82
N VAL A 285 -20.65 -25.97 8.85
CA VAL A 285 -20.79 -26.95 9.93
C VAL A 285 -22.18 -26.71 10.52
N ASN A 286 -23.05 -27.70 10.45
CA ASN A 286 -24.28 -27.70 11.23
C ASN A 286 -23.87 -27.68 12.70
N LEU A 287 -24.05 -26.52 13.35
CA LEU A 287 -23.63 -26.28 14.74
C LEU A 287 -24.29 -27.26 15.73
N ASN A 288 -25.38 -27.91 15.34
CA ASN A 288 -26.08 -28.87 16.20
C ASN A 288 -25.26 -30.12 16.59
N ASP A 289 -24.30 -30.56 15.76
CA ASP A 289 -23.55 -31.80 16.01
C ASP A 289 -22.17 -31.58 16.67
N THR A 290 -21.68 -30.34 16.74
CA THR A 290 -20.34 -30.02 17.26
C THR A 290 -20.33 -29.28 18.60
N ASP A 291 -21.40 -28.55 18.95
CA ASP A 291 -21.57 -27.87 20.25
C ASP A 291 -21.51 -28.84 21.44
N SER A 292 -21.97 -30.08 21.27
CA SER A 292 -21.99 -31.08 22.34
C SER A 292 -20.61 -31.66 22.68
N ALA A 293 -19.59 -31.45 21.83
CA ALA A 293 -18.24 -31.96 22.06
C ALA A 293 -17.27 -30.94 22.70
N LEU A 294 -17.55 -29.63 22.56
CA LEU A 294 -16.67 -28.56 23.07
C LEU A 294 -17.30 -27.72 24.20
N GLY A 295 -18.60 -27.88 24.48
CA GLY A 295 -19.24 -27.24 25.64
C GLY A 295 -19.45 -25.72 25.51
N HIS A 296 -19.21 -25.16 24.33
CA HIS A 296 -19.49 -23.77 24.00
C HIS A 296 -20.74 -23.72 23.13
N PHE A 297 -21.74 -22.96 23.58
CA PHE A 297 -22.92 -22.66 22.77
C PHE A 297 -22.66 -21.35 22.02
N PRO A 298 -23.00 -21.25 20.72
CA PRO A 298 -22.87 -20.01 19.99
C PRO A 298 -23.58 -18.91 20.77
N ARG A 299 -22.87 -17.80 21.02
CA ARG A 299 -23.48 -16.61 21.63
C ARG A 299 -24.55 -16.10 20.67
N SER A 300 -25.80 -16.48 20.96
CA SER A 300 -27.10 -16.04 20.44
C SER A 300 -27.69 -16.68 19.16
N ASP A 301 -29.01 -16.88 19.24
CA ASP A 301 -29.94 -16.91 18.11
C ASP A 301 -30.24 -15.45 17.63
N TRP A 302 -29.24 -14.71 17.15
CA TRP A 302 -29.52 -13.38 16.55
C TRP A 302 -30.18 -13.57 15.17
N HIS A 303 -31.51 -13.54 15.12
CA HIS A 303 -32.31 -13.38 13.90
C HIS A 303 -32.28 -11.94 13.36
N ASN A 304 -31.09 -11.35 13.14
CA ASN A 304 -30.99 -10.10 12.41
C ASN A 304 -30.75 -10.36 10.92
N SER A 305 -31.53 -9.68 10.08
CA SER A 305 -31.41 -9.73 8.62
C SER A 305 -30.08 -9.15 8.09
N SER A 306 -29.35 -8.41 8.93
CA SER A 306 -28.09 -7.75 8.58
C SER A 306 -26.88 -8.66 8.81
N ARG A 307 -26.36 -9.25 7.72
CA ARG A 307 -25.11 -10.03 7.71
C ARG A 307 -23.93 -9.18 7.21
N SER A 308 -22.73 -9.41 7.76
CA SER A 308 -21.49 -8.76 7.35
C SER A 308 -20.34 -9.76 7.25
N THR A 309 -19.39 -9.53 6.35
CA THR A 309 -18.22 -10.38 6.12
C THR A 309 -16.93 -9.81 6.72
N ALA A 310 -17.02 -8.72 7.48
CA ALA A 310 -15.87 -8.07 8.11
C ALA A 310 -15.80 -8.37 9.60
N ALA A 311 -14.67 -8.94 10.06
CA ALA A 311 -14.43 -9.30 11.46
C ALA A 311 -14.83 -8.23 12.49
N PRO A 312 -14.42 -6.94 12.37
CA PRO A 312 -14.81 -5.92 13.35
C PRO A 312 -16.31 -5.60 13.39
N VAL A 313 -17.04 -5.83 12.30
CA VAL A 313 -18.51 -5.64 12.28
C VAL A 313 -19.20 -6.82 12.95
N ILE A 314 -18.70 -8.04 12.68
CA ILE A 314 -19.19 -9.28 13.29
C ILE A 314 -19.04 -9.20 14.83
N ALA A 315 -17.87 -8.80 15.33
CA ALA A 315 -17.62 -8.64 16.78
C ALA A 315 -18.64 -7.71 17.47
N VAL A 316 -19.01 -6.62 16.83
CA VAL A 316 -19.96 -5.63 17.38
C VAL A 316 -21.40 -6.14 17.31
N LEU A 317 -21.73 -6.90 16.26
CA LEU A 317 -23.05 -7.53 16.11
C LEU A 317 -23.31 -8.60 17.18
N GLU A 318 -22.30 -9.42 17.50
CA GLU A 318 -22.40 -10.47 18.54
C GLU A 318 -22.77 -9.89 19.91
N VAL A 319 -22.30 -8.68 20.17
CA VAL A 319 -22.42 -7.98 21.45
C VAL A 319 -23.71 -7.15 21.54
N GLY A 320 -24.57 -7.21 20.51
CA GLY A 320 -25.91 -6.64 20.51
C GLY A 320 -25.96 -5.11 20.38
N LEU A 321 -24.91 -4.47 19.83
CA LEU A 321 -24.92 -3.02 19.61
C LEU A 321 -25.67 -2.67 18.32
N GLU A 322 -26.70 -1.85 18.41
CA GLU A 322 -27.60 -1.57 17.27
C GLU A 322 -27.03 -0.59 16.24
N THR A 323 -26.34 0.47 16.69
CA THR A 323 -25.92 1.59 15.81
C THR A 323 -24.49 1.45 15.30
N LEU A 324 -23.60 0.90 16.12
CA LEU A 324 -22.17 0.83 15.85
C LEU A 324 -21.81 -0.06 14.63
N PRO A 325 -22.46 -1.22 14.37
CA PRO A 325 -22.16 -2.03 13.20
C PRO A 325 -22.37 -1.29 11.89
N GLY A 326 -23.43 -0.50 11.77
CA GLY A 326 -23.70 0.30 10.56
C GLY A 326 -22.63 1.37 10.34
N VAL A 327 -22.22 2.07 11.40
CA VAL A 327 -21.14 3.07 11.33
C VAL A 327 -19.82 2.43 10.91
N LEU A 328 -19.44 1.31 11.52
CA LEU A 328 -18.23 0.57 11.15
C LEU A 328 -18.28 0.05 9.72
N THR A 329 -19.43 -0.47 9.29
CA THR A 329 -19.64 -0.91 7.90
C THR A 329 -19.40 0.25 6.93
N GLY A 330 -19.93 1.44 7.20
CA GLY A 330 -19.74 2.62 6.34
C GLY A 330 -18.27 3.04 6.25
N PHE A 331 -17.56 3.00 7.37
CA PHE A 331 -16.13 3.28 7.39
C PHE A 331 -15.29 2.22 6.67
N LEU A 332 -15.68 0.96 6.70
CA LEU A 332 -15.01 -0.11 5.97
C LEU A 332 -15.25 -0.02 4.46
N VAL A 333 -16.47 0.36 4.04
CA VAL A 333 -16.75 0.69 2.63
C VAL A 333 -15.85 1.83 2.16
N TYR A 334 -15.77 2.92 2.93
CA TYR A 334 -14.84 4.02 2.63
C TYR A 334 -13.38 3.52 2.54
N SER A 335 -12.96 2.70 3.50
CA SER A 335 -11.61 2.15 3.56
C SER A 335 -11.28 1.33 2.32
N GLY A 336 -12.20 0.44 1.90
CA GLY A 336 -12.10 -0.36 0.68
C GLY A 336 -12.00 0.50 -0.58
N LEU A 337 -12.82 1.55 -0.71
CA LEU A 337 -12.78 2.46 -1.85
C LEU A 337 -11.52 3.32 -1.92
N SER A 338 -11.02 3.78 -0.77
CA SER A 338 -9.73 4.49 -0.73
C SER A 338 -8.58 3.56 -1.10
N THR A 339 -8.60 2.28 -0.68
CA THR A 339 -7.57 1.32 -1.10
C THR A 339 -7.69 1.03 -2.59
N ALA A 340 -8.90 0.88 -3.12
CA ALA A 340 -9.16 0.74 -4.55
C ALA A 340 -8.61 1.93 -5.35
N ASN A 341 -8.75 3.16 -4.84
CA ASN A 341 -8.18 4.37 -5.45
C ASN A 341 -6.66 4.27 -5.62
N THR A 342 -5.97 3.84 -4.57
CA THR A 342 -4.52 3.63 -4.58
C THR A 342 -4.10 2.46 -5.46
N VAL A 343 -4.85 1.36 -5.47
CA VAL A 343 -4.54 0.19 -6.31
C VAL A 343 -4.65 0.53 -7.81
N LEU A 344 -5.65 1.32 -8.22
CA LEU A 344 -5.76 1.79 -9.61
C LEU A 344 -4.59 2.70 -9.99
N TYR A 345 -4.15 3.58 -9.07
CA TYR A 345 -2.95 4.39 -9.25
C TYR A 345 -1.74 3.49 -9.57
N VAL A 346 -1.49 2.44 -8.78
CA VAL A 346 -0.37 1.51 -8.98
C VAL A 346 -0.46 0.76 -10.31
N ALA A 347 -1.63 0.23 -10.63
CA ALA A 347 -1.83 -0.51 -11.88
C ALA A 347 -1.53 0.38 -13.09
N SER A 348 -2.02 1.62 -13.10
CA SER A 348 -1.77 2.56 -14.19
C SER A 348 -0.28 2.89 -14.37
N ARG A 349 0.48 3.07 -13.28
CA ARG A 349 1.93 3.38 -13.33
C ARG A 349 2.75 2.17 -13.78
N THR A 350 2.38 1.00 -13.29
CA THR A 350 3.02 -0.25 -13.67
C THR A 350 2.88 -0.48 -15.17
N LEU A 351 1.67 -0.33 -15.72
CA LEU A 351 1.41 -0.48 -17.16
C LEU A 351 2.12 0.58 -18.01
N TYR A 352 2.13 1.83 -17.53
CA TYR A 352 2.86 2.92 -18.17
C TYR A 352 4.36 2.60 -18.30
N GLY A 353 5.01 2.19 -17.22
CA GLY A 353 6.45 1.92 -17.29
C GLY A 353 6.80 0.60 -17.98
N LEU A 354 5.90 -0.39 -18.02
CA LEU A 354 6.09 -1.62 -18.81
C LEU A 354 6.19 -1.31 -20.31
N THR A 355 5.47 -0.28 -20.76
CA THR A 355 5.43 0.13 -22.17
C THR A 355 6.36 1.28 -22.50
N ARG A 356 7.16 1.79 -21.54
CA ARG A 356 8.00 2.99 -21.69
C ARG A 356 9.01 2.89 -22.82
N ASP A 357 9.59 1.71 -23.00
CA ASP A 357 10.66 1.49 -23.98
C ASP A 357 10.11 1.24 -25.41
N LEU A 358 8.78 1.13 -25.56
CA LEU A 358 8.14 0.93 -26.86
C LEU A 358 8.09 2.23 -27.66
N SER A 359 8.45 2.17 -28.94
CA SER A 359 8.38 3.32 -29.84
C SER A 359 6.99 3.46 -30.47
N GLN A 360 6.45 4.68 -30.44
CA GLN A 360 5.19 5.00 -31.12
C GLN A 360 5.33 5.06 -32.65
N THR A 361 6.56 5.15 -33.15
CA THR A 361 6.88 5.20 -34.59
C THR A 361 7.27 3.85 -35.18
N ASP A 362 7.23 2.77 -34.38
CA ASP A 362 7.54 1.39 -34.83
C ASP A 362 6.63 0.99 -36.01
N THR A 363 7.07 0.15 -36.94
CA THR A 363 6.24 -0.31 -38.07
C THR A 363 5.12 -1.26 -37.63
N ASN A 364 5.27 -1.94 -36.49
CA ASN A 364 4.29 -2.91 -36.00
C ASN A 364 3.08 -2.24 -35.33
N ILE A 365 1.86 -2.52 -35.83
CA ILE A 365 0.60 -1.98 -35.29
C ILE A 365 0.42 -2.35 -33.81
N ILE A 366 0.77 -3.58 -33.43
CA ILE A 366 0.66 -4.07 -32.04
C ILE A 366 1.59 -3.25 -31.13
N VAL A 367 2.83 -3.02 -31.55
CA VAL A 367 3.79 -2.20 -30.79
C VAL A 367 3.29 -0.77 -30.67
N ARG A 368 2.73 -0.18 -31.74
CA ARG A 368 2.11 1.15 -31.69
C ARG A 368 0.95 1.21 -30.70
N PHE A 369 0.10 0.18 -30.66
CA PHE A 369 -1.01 0.12 -29.71
C PHE A 369 -0.51 0.13 -28.27
N PHE A 370 0.43 -0.76 -27.92
CA PHE A 370 1.03 -0.77 -26.58
C PHE A 370 1.84 0.50 -26.29
N ALA A 371 2.48 1.10 -27.28
CA ALA A 371 3.18 2.36 -27.12
C ALA A 371 2.24 3.54 -26.81
N LYS A 372 0.93 3.46 -27.09
CA LYS A 372 -0.02 4.48 -26.61
C LYS A 372 -0.11 4.51 -25.08
N LEU A 373 0.15 3.39 -24.40
CA LEU A 373 0.07 3.30 -22.95
C LEU A 373 1.17 4.10 -22.23
N ASN A 374 2.30 4.35 -22.91
CA ASN A 374 3.37 5.20 -22.41
C ASN A 374 3.15 6.70 -22.65
N THR A 375 1.98 7.10 -23.14
CA THR A 375 1.65 8.52 -23.31
C THR A 375 1.19 9.15 -21.99
N VAL A 376 1.67 10.36 -21.74
CA VAL A 376 1.31 11.16 -20.58
C VAL A 376 0.51 12.37 -21.06
N SER A 377 -0.58 12.69 -20.38
CA SER A 377 -1.38 13.89 -20.68
C SER A 377 -0.57 15.17 -20.49
N PRO A 378 -0.62 16.14 -21.42
CA PRO A 378 0.13 17.38 -21.32
C PRO A 378 -0.33 18.28 -20.16
N THR A 379 -1.63 18.27 -19.84
CA THR A 379 -2.25 19.07 -18.77
C THR A 379 -2.13 18.42 -17.40
N THR A 380 -2.55 17.17 -17.27
CA THR A 380 -2.64 16.49 -15.96
C THR A 380 -1.39 15.70 -15.60
N ARG A 381 -0.47 15.48 -16.56
CA ARG A 381 0.79 14.73 -16.38
C ARG A 381 0.60 13.30 -15.84
N ILE A 382 -0.53 12.67 -16.17
CA ILE A 382 -0.86 11.28 -15.84
C ILE A 382 -0.92 10.40 -17.09
N PRO A 383 -0.68 9.08 -16.97
CA PRO A 383 -0.77 8.15 -18.09
C PRO A 383 -2.23 7.74 -18.35
N VAL A 384 -2.96 8.58 -19.09
CA VAL A 384 -4.43 8.44 -19.27
C VAL A 384 -4.81 7.12 -19.90
N TRP A 385 -4.13 6.69 -20.96
CA TRP A 385 -4.46 5.41 -21.61
C TRP A 385 -4.14 4.21 -20.72
N SER A 386 -3.05 4.25 -19.96
CA SER A 386 -2.76 3.20 -18.98
C SER A 386 -3.81 3.16 -17.87
N LEU A 387 -4.30 4.31 -17.43
CA LEU A 387 -5.39 4.42 -16.46
C LEU A 387 -6.71 3.87 -17.01
N VAL A 388 -7.10 4.29 -18.22
CA VAL A 388 -8.33 3.85 -18.88
C VAL A 388 -8.29 2.34 -19.16
N ILE A 389 -7.20 1.82 -19.72
CA ILE A 389 -7.07 0.39 -19.99
C ILE A 389 -7.07 -0.43 -18.70
N SER A 390 -6.36 0.02 -17.68
CA SER A 390 -6.40 -0.63 -16.36
C SER A 390 -7.84 -0.64 -15.85
N CYS A 391 -8.52 0.51 -15.81
CA CYS A 391 -9.92 0.60 -15.38
C CYS A 391 -10.84 -0.33 -16.20
N ILE A 392 -10.83 -0.24 -17.54
CA ILE A 392 -11.73 -1.01 -18.43
C ILE A 392 -11.47 -2.50 -18.34
N ILE A 393 -10.22 -2.97 -18.51
CA ILE A 393 -9.91 -4.41 -18.48
C ILE A 393 -10.36 -5.02 -17.15
N PHE A 394 -10.22 -4.29 -16.04
CA PHE A 394 -10.62 -4.79 -14.72
C PHE A 394 -12.13 -4.73 -14.51
N SER A 395 -12.80 -3.76 -15.14
CA SER A 395 -14.25 -3.59 -15.09
C SER A 395 -15.01 -4.51 -16.04
N SER A 396 -14.35 -5.01 -17.08
CA SER A 396 -14.96 -5.90 -18.06
C SER A 396 -15.24 -7.30 -17.52
N TRP A 397 -14.56 -7.77 -16.45
CA TRP A 397 -14.85 -9.08 -15.84
C TRP A 397 -15.73 -9.01 -14.58
N LEU A 398 -15.83 -7.84 -13.95
CA LEU A 398 -16.68 -7.55 -12.78
C LEU A 398 -18.16 -8.01 -12.95
N PRO A 399 -18.82 -7.80 -14.11
CA PRO A 399 -20.16 -8.32 -14.37
C PRO A 399 -20.23 -9.85 -14.45
N PHE A 400 -19.23 -10.50 -15.04
CA PHE A 400 -19.25 -11.96 -15.26
C PHE A 400 -19.19 -12.76 -13.94
N VAL A 401 -18.71 -12.15 -12.85
CA VAL A 401 -18.69 -12.76 -11.51
C VAL A 401 -20.05 -12.69 -10.81
N ARG A 402 -20.92 -11.73 -11.16
CA ARG A 402 -22.16 -11.45 -10.40
C ARG A 402 -23.47 -11.78 -11.12
N PHE A 403 -23.49 -11.87 -12.44
CA PHE A 403 -24.74 -11.94 -13.21
C PHE A 403 -25.35 -13.33 -13.47
N HIS A 404 -24.82 -14.44 -12.93
CA HIS A 404 -25.42 -15.77 -13.18
C HIS A 404 -25.96 -16.44 -11.91
N SER A 405 -27.26 -16.77 -11.89
CA SER A 405 -27.99 -17.39 -10.77
C SER A 405 -27.63 -18.88 -10.58
N GLY A 406 -26.36 -19.17 -10.28
CA GLY A 406 -25.84 -20.50 -9.98
C GLY A 406 -24.61 -20.42 -9.07
N TYR A 407 -24.37 -21.51 -8.34
CA TYR A 407 -23.48 -21.70 -7.17
C TYR A 407 -21.97 -21.36 -7.29
N THR A 408 -21.49 -20.47 -8.19
CA THR A 408 -20.04 -20.28 -8.44
C THR A 408 -19.55 -18.83 -8.50
N LYS A 409 -20.14 -17.91 -7.73
CA LYS A 409 -19.79 -16.46 -7.76
C LYS A 409 -18.57 -16.10 -6.89
N ASP A 410 -18.60 -16.47 -5.61
CA ASP A 410 -17.53 -16.10 -4.66
C ASP A 410 -16.25 -16.89 -4.92
N GLU A 411 -16.41 -18.12 -5.41
CA GLU A 411 -15.31 -19.03 -5.76
C GLU A 411 -14.40 -18.49 -6.85
N VAL A 412 -14.96 -18.00 -7.97
CA VAL A 412 -14.17 -17.49 -9.10
C VAL A 412 -13.38 -16.26 -8.69
N GLN A 413 -13.99 -15.38 -7.89
CA GLN A 413 -13.31 -14.20 -7.37
C GLN A 413 -12.16 -14.58 -6.43
N GLU A 414 -12.39 -15.52 -5.51
CA GLU A 414 -11.36 -16.00 -4.59
C GLU A 414 -10.18 -16.63 -5.36
N VAL A 415 -10.46 -17.41 -6.40
CA VAL A 415 -9.43 -17.98 -7.30
C VAL A 415 -8.61 -16.87 -7.95
N LEU A 416 -9.24 -15.86 -8.55
CA LEU A 416 -8.53 -14.76 -9.21
C LEU A 416 -7.66 -13.97 -8.22
N VAL A 417 -8.19 -13.68 -7.04
CA VAL A 417 -7.45 -12.97 -5.98
C VAL A 417 -6.27 -13.81 -5.48
N ALA A 418 -6.44 -15.12 -5.35
CA ALA A 418 -5.37 -16.03 -4.98
C ALA A 418 -4.25 -16.02 -6.03
N VAL A 419 -4.57 -16.10 -7.32
CA VAL A 419 -3.60 -16.00 -8.43
C VAL A 419 -2.83 -14.67 -8.34
N GLY A 420 -3.50 -13.55 -8.07
CA GLY A 420 -2.87 -12.24 -7.91
C GLY A 420 -1.93 -12.19 -6.69
N SER A 421 -2.39 -12.70 -5.55
CA SER A 421 -1.63 -12.71 -4.30
C SER A 421 -0.36 -13.55 -4.42
N VAL A 422 -0.47 -14.75 -4.99
CA VAL A 422 0.69 -15.62 -5.27
C VAL A 422 1.64 -14.96 -6.29
N GLY A 423 1.09 -14.27 -7.29
CA GLY A 423 1.86 -13.45 -8.22
C GLY A 423 2.69 -12.38 -7.51
N CYS A 424 2.10 -11.66 -6.55
CA CYS A 424 2.82 -10.66 -5.75
C CYS A 424 4.01 -11.25 -4.98
N VAL A 425 3.83 -12.43 -4.38
CA VAL A 425 4.92 -13.13 -3.66
C VAL A 425 6.06 -13.51 -4.60
N LEU A 426 5.76 -13.90 -5.84
CA LEU A 426 6.79 -14.15 -6.86
C LEU A 426 7.50 -12.87 -7.30
N VAL A 427 6.80 -11.73 -7.33
CA VAL A 427 7.42 -10.41 -7.52
C VAL A 427 8.38 -10.11 -6.38
N TRP A 428 7.97 -10.31 -5.12
CA TRP A 428 8.83 -10.15 -3.94
C TRP A 428 10.05 -11.07 -3.96
N ALA A 429 9.88 -12.34 -4.32
CA ALA A 429 10.99 -13.29 -4.50
C ALA A 429 11.98 -12.78 -5.56
N SER A 430 11.47 -12.28 -6.68
CA SER A 430 12.30 -11.73 -7.76
C SER A 430 13.08 -10.49 -7.32
N GLN A 431 12.49 -9.65 -6.46
CA GLN A 431 13.20 -8.52 -5.88
C GLN A 431 14.28 -8.93 -4.89
N CYS A 432 14.00 -9.91 -4.02
CA CYS A 432 15.00 -10.44 -3.10
C CYS A 432 16.19 -11.00 -3.88
N LEU A 433 15.93 -11.72 -4.97
CA LEU A 433 16.97 -12.21 -5.87
C LEU A 433 17.76 -11.08 -6.54
N ALA A 434 17.08 -10.03 -7.02
CA ALA A 434 17.73 -8.85 -7.58
C ALA A 434 18.65 -8.17 -6.55
N PHE A 435 18.17 -8.00 -5.32
CA PHE A 435 18.95 -7.44 -4.21
C PHE A 435 20.18 -8.28 -3.87
N ILE A 436 20.02 -9.60 -3.71
CA ILE A 436 21.12 -10.52 -3.40
C ILE A 436 22.20 -10.44 -4.48
N ARG A 437 21.80 -10.45 -5.76
CA ARG A 437 22.73 -10.34 -6.90
C ARG A 437 23.41 -8.99 -6.95
N TYR A 438 22.68 -7.91 -6.72
CA TYR A 438 23.23 -6.56 -6.60
C TYR A 438 24.30 -6.48 -5.49
N ASN A 439 23.97 -6.91 -4.27
CA ASN A 439 24.90 -6.89 -3.14
C ASN A 439 26.14 -7.78 -3.40
N LYS A 440 25.95 -8.95 -4.03
CA LYS A 440 27.06 -9.82 -4.43
C LYS A 440 27.95 -9.17 -5.50
N TRP A 441 27.35 -8.50 -6.50
CA TRP A 441 28.12 -7.85 -7.56
C TRP A 441 28.98 -6.72 -7.03
N LEU A 442 28.43 -5.93 -6.09
CA LEU A 442 29.16 -4.89 -5.37
C LEU A 442 30.27 -5.46 -4.50
N SER A 443 30.03 -6.58 -3.79
CA SER A 443 31.06 -7.17 -2.93
C SER A 443 32.27 -7.66 -3.71
N ILE A 444 32.08 -8.14 -4.95
CA ILE A 444 33.16 -8.59 -5.82
C ILE A 444 34.07 -7.42 -6.23
N HIS A 445 33.49 -6.26 -6.55
CA HIS A 445 34.22 -5.09 -7.04
C HIS A 445 34.40 -4.02 -5.97
N ARG A 446 34.43 -4.40 -4.69
CA ARG A 446 34.46 -3.45 -3.57
C ARG A 446 35.65 -2.48 -3.66
N HIS A 447 36.80 -2.97 -4.13
CA HIS A 447 38.02 -2.17 -4.24
C HIS A 447 37.93 -1.06 -5.29
N GLU A 448 37.08 -1.20 -6.31
CA GLU A 448 36.93 -0.22 -7.40
C GLU A 448 35.85 0.84 -7.10
N LEU A 449 35.06 0.63 -6.02
CA LEU A 449 34.03 1.57 -5.56
C LEU A 449 34.58 2.83 -4.87
N VAL A 450 35.91 2.96 -4.73
CA VAL A 450 36.58 4.06 -4.00
C VAL A 450 36.92 5.25 -4.92
N GLY A 451 36.56 5.19 -6.22
CA GLY A 451 36.79 6.29 -7.17
C GLY A 451 35.76 7.42 -7.10
N GLU A 452 36.13 8.61 -7.60
CA GLU A 452 35.27 9.81 -7.67
C GLU A 452 33.88 9.47 -8.27
N HIS A 453 32.81 9.79 -7.53
CA HIS A 453 31.38 9.62 -7.84
C HIS A 453 30.74 8.23 -7.62
N MET A 454 31.49 7.20 -7.17
CA MET A 454 30.93 5.85 -6.94
C MET A 454 30.78 5.47 -5.46
N GLU A 455 31.30 6.30 -4.53
CA GLU A 455 31.15 6.11 -3.08
C GLU A 455 29.69 6.04 -2.62
N ARG A 456 28.76 6.69 -3.34
CA ARG A 456 27.32 6.66 -3.03
C ARG A 456 26.71 5.26 -3.08
N PHE A 457 27.36 4.33 -3.78
CA PHE A 457 26.96 2.92 -3.84
C PHE A 457 27.60 2.08 -2.75
N GLN A 458 28.54 2.63 -1.97
CA GLN A 458 29.07 1.98 -0.79
C GLN A 458 28.01 1.98 0.31
N ARG A 459 27.75 0.77 0.80
CA ARG A 459 26.79 0.51 1.87
C ARG A 459 27.31 1.05 3.20
N TRP A 460 26.47 1.83 3.90
CA TRP A 460 26.63 2.44 5.24
C TRP A 460 27.06 3.91 5.36
N PRO A 461 28.06 4.45 4.64
CA PRO A 461 28.46 5.85 4.86
C PRO A 461 27.50 6.88 4.24
N GLN A 462 26.93 6.61 3.06
CA GLN A 462 26.27 7.64 2.24
C GLN A 462 24.82 7.34 1.85
N THR A 463 24.33 6.10 1.97
CA THR A 463 22.94 5.76 1.64
C THR A 463 21.93 6.32 2.66
N GLY A 464 22.36 6.54 3.91
CA GLY A 464 21.51 7.01 5.01
C GLY A 464 20.36 6.05 5.37
N PHE A 465 20.36 4.85 4.78
CA PHE A 465 19.40 3.79 5.06
C PHE A 465 19.94 2.93 6.22
N SER A 466 19.55 3.32 7.43
CA SER A 466 19.72 2.52 8.64
C SER A 466 18.31 2.18 9.13
N SER A 467 17.83 1.00 8.75
CA SER A 467 16.69 0.34 9.38
C SER A 467 17.21 -0.71 10.37
N TYR A 468 16.36 -1.18 11.28
CA TYR A 468 16.76 -2.12 12.33
C TYR A 468 17.37 -3.42 11.76
N ALA A 469 16.72 -4.02 10.76
CA ALA A 469 17.20 -5.23 10.10
C ALA A 469 18.19 -4.96 8.94
N ALA A 470 18.36 -3.70 8.51
CA ALA A 470 19.32 -3.36 7.45
C ALA A 470 20.76 -3.73 7.83
N SER A 471 21.09 -3.65 9.12
CA SER A 471 22.41 -4.05 9.68
C SER A 471 22.78 -5.51 9.38
N LEU A 472 21.79 -6.40 9.30
CA LEU A 472 21.97 -7.84 9.12
C LEU A 472 22.04 -8.27 7.65
N GLN A 473 21.91 -7.32 6.73
CA GLN A 473 21.89 -7.65 5.31
C GLN A 473 23.23 -8.23 4.83
N PRO A 474 23.22 -9.26 3.95
CA PRO A 474 22.11 -9.73 3.11
C PRO A 474 21.20 -10.82 3.70
N ILE A 475 21.30 -11.13 5.00
CA ILE A 475 20.56 -12.25 5.62
C ILE A 475 19.03 -12.11 5.44
N PRO A 476 18.39 -10.94 5.73
CA PRO A 476 16.96 -10.77 5.51
C PRO A 476 16.55 -11.01 4.05
N ALA A 477 17.36 -10.61 3.06
CA ALA A 477 17.03 -10.85 1.66
C ALA A 477 17.02 -12.36 1.31
N TYR A 478 17.91 -13.17 1.89
CA TYR A 478 17.87 -14.63 1.72
C TYR A 478 16.65 -15.26 2.39
N ILE A 479 16.33 -14.83 3.62
CA ILE A 479 15.12 -15.27 4.32
C ILE A 479 13.89 -14.93 3.48
N GLY A 480 13.77 -13.68 3.02
CA GLY A 480 12.67 -13.22 2.17
C GLY A 480 12.53 -14.07 0.90
N LEU A 481 13.64 -14.34 0.18
CA LEU A 481 13.62 -15.19 -1.00
C LEU A 481 13.14 -16.61 -0.71
N ILE A 482 13.74 -17.27 0.29
CA ILE A 482 13.40 -18.67 0.64
C ILE A 482 11.96 -18.75 1.13
N SER A 483 11.54 -17.85 2.02
CA SER A 483 10.17 -17.82 2.53
C SER A 483 9.15 -17.58 1.43
N CYS A 484 9.41 -16.67 0.48
CA CYS A 484 8.51 -16.46 -0.66
C CYS A 484 8.38 -17.74 -1.51
N LEU A 485 9.47 -18.45 -1.79
CA LEU A 485 9.43 -19.71 -2.54
C LEU A 485 8.69 -20.82 -1.78
N VAL A 486 8.93 -20.94 -0.47
CA VAL A 486 8.24 -21.91 0.39
C VAL A 486 6.75 -21.62 0.44
N ILE A 487 6.35 -20.36 0.61
CA ILE A 487 4.95 -19.93 0.56
C ILE A 487 4.30 -20.36 -0.76
N VAL A 488 4.94 -20.04 -1.89
CA VAL A 488 4.37 -20.26 -3.22
C VAL A 488 4.24 -21.74 -3.55
N PHE A 489 5.29 -22.53 -3.32
CA PHE A 489 5.36 -23.91 -3.80
C PHE A 489 4.97 -24.95 -2.76
N VAL A 490 5.22 -24.68 -1.47
CA VAL A 490 4.92 -25.62 -0.38
C VAL A 490 3.61 -25.26 0.29
N LEU A 491 3.47 -24.04 0.82
CA LEU A 491 2.33 -23.70 1.68
C LEU A 491 1.01 -23.61 0.91
N ASN A 492 1.01 -23.05 -0.31
CA ASN A 492 -0.19 -23.08 -1.14
C ASN A 492 -0.67 -24.51 -1.45
N SER A 493 0.27 -25.47 -1.57
CA SER A 493 -0.06 -26.87 -1.88
C SER A 493 -0.75 -27.61 -0.73
N VAL A 494 -0.67 -27.10 0.50
CA VAL A 494 -1.17 -27.79 1.71
C VAL A 494 -2.68 -28.03 1.64
N SER A 495 -3.42 -27.12 1.02
CA SER A 495 -4.87 -27.26 0.81
C SER A 495 -5.25 -28.51 0.00
N MET A 496 -4.33 -29.01 -0.83
CA MET A 496 -4.51 -30.17 -1.71
C MET A 496 -4.09 -31.50 -1.06
N TRP A 497 -3.47 -31.48 0.11
CA TRP A 497 -2.91 -32.69 0.73
C TRP A 497 -3.98 -33.67 1.23
N ASN A 498 -5.24 -33.23 1.32
CA ASN A 498 -6.40 -34.08 1.58
C ASN A 498 -7.16 -34.19 0.25
N GLY A 499 -7.32 -35.40 -0.28
CA GLY A 499 -7.71 -35.69 -1.68
C GLY A 499 -9.08 -35.18 -2.17
N ASP A 500 -9.80 -34.39 -1.38
CA ASP A 500 -11.12 -33.86 -1.72
C ASP A 500 -11.02 -32.56 -2.53
N GLN A 501 -11.77 -32.51 -3.65
CA GLN A 501 -11.82 -31.40 -4.60
C GLN A 501 -10.46 -30.99 -5.22
N LEU A 502 -9.62 -31.99 -5.55
CA LEU A 502 -8.28 -31.79 -6.11
C LEU A 502 -8.24 -30.82 -7.31
N ARG A 503 -9.23 -30.85 -8.21
CA ARG A 503 -9.23 -30.05 -9.45
C ARG A 503 -9.34 -28.54 -9.21
N LEU A 504 -10.29 -28.11 -8.38
CA LEU A 504 -10.53 -26.69 -8.09
C LEU A 504 -9.43 -26.11 -7.18
N LYS A 505 -8.97 -26.90 -6.20
CA LYS A 505 -7.84 -26.52 -5.35
C LYS A 505 -6.55 -26.42 -6.15
N ALA A 506 -6.26 -27.37 -7.06
CA ALA A 506 -5.09 -27.29 -7.94
C ALA A 506 -5.10 -26.07 -8.84
N LEU A 507 -6.27 -25.71 -9.39
CA LEU A 507 -6.42 -24.51 -10.20
C LEU A 507 -6.07 -23.26 -9.38
N THR A 508 -6.64 -23.12 -8.18
CA THR A 508 -6.38 -21.99 -7.28
C THR A 508 -4.89 -21.86 -6.93
N VAL A 509 -4.24 -22.99 -6.66
CA VAL A 509 -2.85 -23.05 -6.17
C VAL A 509 -1.84 -22.81 -7.29
N TYR A 510 -2.02 -23.43 -8.46
CA TYR A 510 -0.97 -23.50 -9.48
C TYR A 510 -1.28 -22.72 -10.77
N LEU A 511 -2.49 -22.18 -10.95
CA LEU A 511 -2.80 -21.39 -12.15
C LEU A 511 -1.88 -20.17 -12.28
N GLY A 512 -1.65 -19.43 -11.20
CA GLY A 512 -0.75 -18.27 -11.21
C GLY A 512 0.69 -18.63 -11.54
N PRO A 513 1.40 -19.38 -10.69
CA PRO A 513 2.78 -19.80 -10.97
C PRO A 513 2.93 -20.51 -12.32
N GLY A 514 1.95 -21.34 -12.71
CA GLY A 514 1.93 -22.04 -13.99
C GLY A 514 1.88 -21.08 -15.19
N LEU A 515 0.93 -20.15 -15.21
CA LEU A 515 0.83 -19.14 -16.27
C LEU A 515 2.09 -18.28 -16.38
N LEU A 516 2.63 -17.84 -15.24
CA LEU A 516 3.86 -17.03 -15.22
C LEU A 516 5.06 -17.81 -15.76
N THR A 517 5.15 -19.10 -15.42
CA THR A 517 6.21 -19.99 -15.92
C THR A 517 6.08 -20.21 -17.42
N VAL A 518 4.87 -20.43 -17.93
CA VAL A 518 4.61 -20.57 -19.37
C VAL A 518 5.00 -19.31 -20.13
N ILE A 519 4.60 -18.13 -19.66
CA ILE A 519 4.97 -16.85 -20.27
C ILE A 519 6.48 -16.66 -20.24
N PHE A 520 7.14 -16.96 -19.11
CA PHE A 520 8.58 -16.86 -18.98
C PHE A 520 9.32 -17.77 -19.97
N ILE A 521 8.94 -19.04 -20.07
CA ILE A 521 9.53 -20.01 -20.99
C ILE A 521 9.30 -19.56 -22.44
N ALA A 522 8.09 -19.13 -22.79
CA ALA A 522 7.78 -18.65 -24.14
C ALA A 522 8.66 -17.45 -24.53
N LEU A 523 8.81 -16.46 -23.64
CA LEU A 523 9.70 -15.32 -23.86
C LEU A 523 11.17 -15.74 -23.98
N LYS A 524 11.61 -16.70 -23.15
CA LYS A 524 12.99 -17.20 -23.17
C LYS A 524 13.30 -17.92 -24.48
N LEU A 525 12.37 -18.74 -24.97
CA LEU A 525 12.48 -19.44 -26.25
C LEU A 525 12.47 -18.47 -27.43
N TRP A 526 11.66 -17.41 -27.36
CA TRP A 526 11.56 -16.39 -28.40
C TRP A 526 12.80 -15.50 -28.47
N HIS A 527 13.22 -14.88 -27.37
CA HIS A 527 14.32 -13.93 -27.38
C HIS A 527 15.71 -14.58 -27.32
N ARG A 528 15.80 -15.84 -26.85
CA ARG A 528 17.06 -16.58 -26.62
C ARG A 528 18.10 -15.78 -25.82
N ARG A 529 17.64 -14.91 -24.90
CA ARG A 529 18.52 -14.07 -24.08
C ARG A 529 19.05 -14.85 -22.89
N SER A 530 20.31 -14.61 -22.54
CA SER A 530 20.91 -15.16 -21.31
C SER A 530 20.64 -14.28 -20.08
N TYR A 531 20.71 -14.88 -18.90
CA TYR A 531 20.66 -14.19 -17.62
C TYR A 531 21.80 -13.16 -17.50
N VAL A 532 21.61 -12.12 -16.69
CA VAL A 532 22.65 -11.13 -16.43
C VAL A 532 23.81 -11.80 -15.68
N LYS A 533 24.98 -11.92 -16.30
CA LYS A 533 26.16 -12.51 -15.65
C LYS A 533 26.79 -11.49 -14.69
N LEU A 534 27.18 -11.96 -13.50
CA LEU A 534 28.03 -11.20 -12.57
C LEU A 534 29.43 -11.12 -13.18
N GLY A 535 29.62 -10.14 -14.05
CA GLY A 535 30.82 -9.97 -14.88
C GLY A 535 31.75 -8.88 -14.36
N SER A 536 32.47 -8.24 -15.27
CA SER A 536 33.47 -7.20 -14.99
C SER A 536 32.90 -5.95 -14.34
N TRP A 537 33.80 -5.15 -13.76
CA TRP A 537 33.54 -3.80 -13.27
C TRP A 537 32.84 -2.90 -14.29
N GLU A 538 33.28 -2.93 -15.54
CA GLU A 538 32.70 -2.08 -16.60
C GLU A 538 31.22 -2.38 -16.82
N ALA A 539 30.85 -3.67 -16.78
CA ALA A 539 29.45 -4.08 -16.89
C ALA A 539 28.63 -3.63 -15.67
N LEU A 540 29.19 -3.71 -14.46
CA LEU A 540 28.56 -3.18 -13.24
C LEU A 540 28.39 -1.66 -13.35
N ARG A 541 29.47 -0.94 -13.66
CA ARG A 541 29.48 0.51 -13.84
C ARG A 541 28.48 0.96 -14.89
N ALA A 542 28.40 0.29 -16.04
CA ALA A 542 27.41 0.58 -17.08
C ALA A 542 25.98 0.38 -16.57
N THR A 543 25.74 -0.69 -15.80
CA THR A 543 24.43 -0.99 -15.21
C THR A 543 24.02 0.08 -14.20
N LEU A 544 24.90 0.42 -13.25
CA LEU A 544 24.66 1.48 -12.26
C LEU A 544 24.44 2.83 -12.95
N THR A 545 25.25 3.17 -13.96
CA THR A 545 25.10 4.41 -14.74
C THR A 545 23.77 4.45 -15.49
N THR A 546 23.33 3.32 -16.04
CA THR A 546 22.01 3.21 -16.70
C THR A 546 20.87 3.44 -15.69
N LEU A 547 20.94 2.85 -14.49
CA LEU A 547 19.95 3.10 -13.45
C LEU A 547 19.91 4.58 -13.03
N ASN A 548 21.07 5.24 -12.95
CA ASN A 548 21.13 6.67 -12.66
C ASN A 548 20.57 7.53 -13.81
N SER A 549 20.79 7.15 -15.07
CA SER A 549 20.25 7.92 -16.20
C SER A 549 18.72 7.90 -16.22
N LEU A 550 18.11 6.81 -15.74
CA LEU A 550 16.66 6.71 -15.56
C LEU A 550 16.11 7.68 -14.51
N ILE A 551 16.93 8.12 -13.52
CA ILE A 551 16.53 9.17 -12.57
C ILE A 551 16.38 10.51 -13.29
N GLU A 552 17.25 10.81 -14.26
CA GLU A 552 17.25 12.08 -15.01
C GLU A 552 16.19 12.12 -16.13
N GLY A 553 15.42 11.05 -16.32
CA GLY A 553 14.49 10.91 -17.45
C GLY A 553 15.19 10.71 -18.80
N ARG A 554 16.49 10.40 -18.80
CA ARG A 554 17.24 9.99 -19.99
C ARG A 554 17.01 8.49 -20.17
N GLY A 555 16.42 8.09 -21.30
CA GLY A 555 16.19 6.68 -21.63
C GLY A 555 17.49 5.85 -21.53
N PRO A 556 17.39 4.51 -21.44
CA PRO A 556 18.57 3.66 -21.25
C PRO A 556 19.62 3.93 -22.33
N LEU A 557 20.87 4.10 -21.90
CA LEU A 557 22.01 4.19 -22.81
C LEU A 557 22.12 2.87 -23.61
N PRO A 558 22.50 2.92 -24.90
CA PRO A 558 22.74 1.69 -25.66
C PRO A 558 23.75 0.82 -24.92
N THR A 559 23.42 -0.45 -24.73
CA THR A 559 24.28 -1.41 -24.04
C THR A 559 25.63 -1.52 -24.75
N PRO A 560 26.75 -1.60 -24.00
CA PRO A 560 28.02 -1.97 -24.60
C PRO A 560 27.88 -3.38 -25.18
N VAL A 561 28.03 -3.49 -26.49
CA VAL A 561 28.13 -4.76 -27.19
C VAL A 561 29.41 -5.42 -26.68
N THR A 562 29.30 -6.62 -26.10
CA THR A 562 30.47 -7.47 -25.90
C THR A 562 31.14 -7.67 -27.26
N PRO A 563 32.39 -7.24 -27.47
CA PRO A 563 33.05 -7.49 -28.74
C PRO A 563 33.08 -9.01 -28.99
N PRO A 564 32.72 -9.48 -30.19
CA PRO A 564 32.86 -10.89 -30.52
C PRO A 564 34.33 -11.29 -30.42
N ALA A 565 34.57 -12.51 -29.95
CA ALA A 565 35.90 -13.09 -29.82
C ALA A 565 36.67 -12.97 -31.15
N ASN A 566 37.92 -12.51 -31.02
CA ASN A 566 38.93 -12.32 -32.07
C ASN A 566 38.77 -13.25 -33.29
N HIS A 567 38.54 -12.64 -34.46
CA HIS A 567 39.21 -13.05 -35.68
C HIS A 567 40.20 -11.96 -36.04
N THR A 568 41.48 -12.34 -36.03
CA THR A 568 42.65 -11.59 -36.44
C THR A 568 42.48 -10.97 -37.82
N HIS A 569 42.50 -9.65 -37.90
CA HIS A 569 42.98 -8.94 -39.07
C HIS A 569 43.80 -7.73 -38.62
N ASP A 570 45.08 -7.77 -38.99
CA ASP A 570 46.07 -6.71 -38.79
C ASP A 570 45.59 -5.39 -39.42
N ILE A 571 45.58 -4.32 -38.62
CA ILE A 571 45.55 -2.94 -39.12
C ILE A 571 46.64 -2.16 -38.35
N PRO A 572 47.50 -1.38 -39.03
CA PRO A 572 48.70 -0.82 -38.40
C PRO A 572 48.38 0.33 -37.44
N ILE A 573 49.15 0.37 -36.35
CA ILE A 573 49.15 1.40 -35.31
C ILE A 573 49.72 2.71 -35.89
N HIS A 574 48.91 3.77 -35.94
CA HIS A 574 49.40 5.15 -36.07
C HIS A 574 49.68 5.75 -34.68
N PRO A 575 50.86 6.33 -34.43
CA PRO A 575 51.20 6.85 -33.11
C PRO A 575 50.54 8.21 -32.80
N TYR A 576 50.05 8.31 -31.55
CA TYR A 576 49.70 9.49 -30.75
C TYR A 576 50.01 10.87 -31.35
N GLN A 577 48.96 11.65 -31.64
CA GLN A 577 49.02 13.12 -31.71
C GLN A 577 48.54 13.70 -30.38
N GLN A 578 49.43 14.42 -29.69
CA GLN A 578 49.12 15.26 -28.52
C GLN A 578 48.24 16.45 -28.92
N PRO A 579 47.29 16.89 -28.08
CA PRO A 579 46.51 18.10 -28.33
C PRO A 579 47.37 19.35 -28.09
N SER A 580 47.39 20.27 -29.07
CA SER A 580 48.07 21.56 -29.01
C SER A 580 47.37 22.55 -28.07
N PRO A 581 48.12 23.43 -27.36
CA PRO A 581 47.56 24.39 -26.41
C PRO A 581 46.88 25.60 -27.11
N PRO A 582 45.91 26.26 -26.44
CA PRO A 582 45.19 27.41 -27.00
C PRO A 582 46.05 28.69 -27.06
N PRO A 583 45.80 29.59 -28.04
CA PRO A 583 46.57 30.83 -28.18
C PRO A 583 46.20 31.89 -27.11
N PRO A 584 47.14 32.80 -26.77
CA PRO A 584 46.99 33.77 -25.69
C PRO A 584 46.07 34.96 -26.06
N PRO A 585 45.56 35.69 -25.04
CA PRO A 585 44.60 36.79 -25.24
C PRO A 585 45.30 38.09 -25.63
N ASN A 586 44.84 38.73 -26.70
CA ASN A 586 45.24 40.10 -27.05
C ASN A 586 44.30 41.11 -26.38
N GLY A 587 44.88 42.00 -25.58
CA GLY A 587 44.22 43.22 -25.11
C GLY A 587 44.54 44.41 -26.01
N HIS A 588 43.57 45.30 -26.23
CA HIS A 588 43.73 46.76 -26.22
C HIS A 588 42.36 47.46 -26.33
N ILE A 589 42.22 48.55 -25.59
CA ILE A 589 41.08 49.47 -25.44
C ILE A 589 41.38 50.79 -26.26
N PRO A 590 40.57 51.87 -26.24
CA PRO A 590 39.42 52.25 -27.09
C PRO A 590 39.64 53.52 -27.98
N ASN A 591 38.60 53.88 -28.76
CA ASN A 591 38.06 55.23 -29.08
C ASN A 591 37.93 55.62 -30.57
N GLY A 592 36.75 56.19 -30.93
CA GLY A 592 36.67 57.39 -31.77
C GLY A 592 35.83 57.34 -33.08
N ASN A 593 34.64 57.95 -33.03
CA ASN A 593 33.99 58.80 -34.05
C ASN A 593 33.21 58.22 -35.28
N THR A 594 31.86 58.25 -35.15
CA THR A 594 30.72 58.67 -36.04
C THR A 594 30.93 59.20 -37.49
N PRO A 595 29.87 59.39 -38.35
CA PRO A 595 28.46 58.87 -38.39
C PRO A 595 27.88 58.50 -39.80
N SER A 596 26.55 58.20 -39.83
CA SER A 596 25.54 58.20 -40.94
C SER A 596 25.28 56.82 -41.60
N THR A 597 24.07 56.29 -41.83
CA THR A 597 22.66 56.75 -41.92
C THR A 597 21.66 55.59 -41.60
N LEU A 598 20.47 55.92 -41.08
CA LEU A 598 19.24 55.11 -40.78
C LEU A 598 18.54 54.48 -42.03
N PRO A 599 17.38 53.75 -41.96
CA PRO A 599 16.54 53.31 -40.81
C PRO A 599 15.99 51.85 -40.84
N GLY A 600 15.38 51.44 -39.70
CA GLY A 600 14.27 50.48 -39.61
C GLY A 600 14.58 49.25 -38.75
N GLY A 601 13.86 48.89 -37.69
CA GLY A 601 12.68 49.42 -37.04
C GLY A 601 12.20 48.42 -35.98
N ILE A 602 11.86 48.96 -34.81
CA ILE A 602 10.93 48.44 -33.79
C ILE A 602 11.46 47.39 -32.78
N MET A 603 11.15 47.72 -31.54
CA MET A 603 11.81 47.44 -30.27
C MET A 603 10.88 46.64 -29.34
N MET A 604 11.49 45.89 -28.42
CA MET A 604 10.88 45.15 -27.31
C MET A 604 10.04 46.01 -26.35
N PRO A 605 9.16 45.40 -25.53
CA PRO A 605 8.49 46.08 -24.42
C PRO A 605 9.32 45.98 -23.12
N PRO A 606 9.16 46.96 -22.21
CA PRO A 606 9.47 46.78 -20.79
C PRO A 606 8.23 46.85 -19.88
N THR A 607 8.27 45.97 -18.88
CA THR A 607 7.85 46.04 -17.46
C THR A 607 6.66 46.86 -16.97
N ALA A 608 5.95 46.21 -16.03
CA ALA A 608 4.89 46.71 -15.18
C ALA A 608 5.41 47.56 -14.00
N GLU A 609 4.82 48.74 -13.84
CA GLU A 609 4.48 49.37 -12.56
C GLU A 609 3.77 50.69 -12.90
N GLN A 610 2.48 50.84 -12.53
CA GLN A 610 1.85 52.10 -12.12
C GLN A 610 0.33 51.92 -11.92
N LEU A 611 -0.07 52.00 -10.64
CA LEU A 611 -1.26 52.68 -10.09
C LEU A 611 -2.65 52.25 -10.60
N ALA A 612 -3.49 51.52 -9.84
CA ALA A 612 -4.15 51.86 -8.58
C ALA A 612 -5.04 53.13 -8.59
N ALA A 613 -6.34 52.88 -8.39
CA ALA A 613 -7.40 53.72 -7.82
C ALA A 613 -7.97 54.90 -8.62
N MET A 614 -9.26 54.80 -8.99
CA MET A 614 -10.28 55.85 -8.84
C MET A 614 -11.70 55.26 -9.06
N ARG A 615 -12.55 55.33 -8.04
CA ARG A 615 -14.03 55.33 -8.16
C ARG A 615 -14.50 56.76 -8.47
N PRO A 616 -15.69 56.95 -9.06
CA PRO A 616 -16.82 57.42 -8.24
C PRO A 616 -18.20 56.85 -8.64
N SER A 617 -19.20 57.29 -7.88
CA SER A 617 -20.59 56.85 -7.64
C SER A 617 -21.69 57.51 -8.50
N ASN A 618 -22.94 57.02 -8.29
CA ASN A 618 -24.29 57.58 -8.58
C ASN A 618 -24.88 57.27 -9.98
N SER A 619 -26.17 56.99 -10.21
CA SER A 619 -27.39 56.95 -9.37
C SER A 619 -28.63 56.50 -10.20
N GLN A 620 -29.59 55.85 -9.53
CA GLN A 620 -31.08 55.93 -9.64
C GLN A 620 -31.92 55.31 -10.79
N HIS A 621 -33.07 54.76 -10.30
CA HIS A 621 -34.41 54.50 -10.88
C HIS A 621 -34.76 52.99 -11.00
N LEU A 622 -35.93 52.45 -10.61
CA LEU A 622 -37.24 52.89 -10.10
C LEU A 622 -37.95 51.67 -9.45
N GLN A 623 -38.72 51.90 -8.37
CA GLN A 623 -40.07 51.39 -7.97
C GLN A 623 -40.54 49.96 -8.40
N HIS A 624 -41.28 49.13 -7.64
CA HIS A 624 -42.44 49.32 -6.76
C HIS A 624 -42.74 47.99 -5.99
N GLU A 625 -43.12 48.06 -4.70
CA GLU A 625 -44.02 47.12 -3.99
C GLU A 625 -45.45 47.76 -3.95
N PRO A 626 -46.60 47.15 -3.49
CA PRO A 626 -46.73 46.17 -2.39
C PRO A 626 -47.93 45.13 -2.41
N SER A 627 -47.93 44.21 -1.43
CA SER A 627 -49.02 43.62 -0.59
C SER A 627 -50.43 43.26 -1.12
N HIS A 628 -50.90 42.03 -0.85
CA HIS A 628 -52.02 41.63 0.06
C HIS A 628 -52.45 40.15 -0.17
N ALA A 629 -52.48 39.30 0.88
CA ALA A 629 -53.67 38.72 1.56
C ALA A 629 -54.45 37.67 0.73
N SER A 630 -55.06 36.58 1.23
CA SER A 630 -55.24 35.90 2.52
C SER A 630 -56.19 34.70 2.27
N MET A 631 -56.26 33.75 3.22
CA MET A 631 -57.39 32.79 3.45
C MET A 631 -57.58 31.66 2.42
N ASP A 632 -58.00 30.44 2.75
CA ASP A 632 -58.59 29.82 3.95
C ASP A 632 -58.36 28.29 3.78
N SER A 633 -57.91 27.50 4.77
CA SER A 633 -58.57 27.01 5.99
C SER A 633 -59.52 25.80 5.81
N ARG A 634 -59.51 24.97 6.87
CA ARG A 634 -60.44 23.90 7.31
C ARG A 634 -59.97 22.45 7.09
N SER A 635 -59.98 21.57 8.10
CA SER A 635 -60.37 21.69 9.52
C SER A 635 -60.17 20.37 10.27
N TYR A 636 -59.71 20.46 11.54
CA TYR A 636 -60.21 19.86 12.82
C TYR A 636 -60.70 18.39 12.84
N SER A 637 -60.52 17.56 13.87
CA SER A 637 -60.52 17.83 15.34
C SER A 637 -60.12 16.55 16.13
N PRO A 638 -59.92 16.64 17.46
CA PRO A 638 -59.29 15.65 18.33
C PRO A 638 -60.29 14.85 19.19
N LEU A 639 -59.80 13.93 20.03
CA LEU A 639 -60.47 13.54 21.27
C LEU A 639 -59.44 13.07 22.31
N THR A 640 -59.47 13.76 23.44
CA THR A 640 -58.87 13.46 24.74
C THR A 640 -59.48 12.21 25.38
N ARG A 641 -58.71 11.51 26.21
CA ARG A 641 -59.22 10.96 27.48
C ARG A 641 -58.09 10.65 28.46
N ASP A 642 -58.28 11.22 29.65
CA ASP A 642 -57.59 10.96 30.91
C ASP A 642 -57.65 9.49 31.31
N LEU A 643 -56.63 9.06 32.08
CA LEU A 643 -56.76 8.13 33.21
C LEU A 643 -55.45 8.14 34.03
N GLU A 644 -55.54 8.75 35.21
CA GLU A 644 -54.63 8.58 36.35
C GLU A 644 -54.77 7.19 37.00
N TYR A 645 -53.86 6.91 37.95
CA TYR A 645 -53.74 5.75 38.86
C TYR A 645 -53.11 4.49 38.21
N GLU A 646 -52.12 3.80 38.78
CA GLU A 646 -51.73 3.65 40.20
C GLU A 646 -50.31 3.02 40.29
N LEU A 647 -49.54 3.41 41.30
CA LEU A 647 -48.30 2.75 41.76
C LEU A 647 -48.62 1.36 42.34
N PRO A 648 -47.67 0.39 42.29
CA PRO A 648 -47.51 -0.53 43.38
C PRO A 648 -46.16 -0.33 44.07
N VAL A 649 -46.31 0.02 45.34
CA VAL A 649 -45.34 0.04 46.42
C VAL A 649 -44.67 -1.33 46.58
N SER A 650 -43.34 -1.29 46.70
CA SER A 650 -42.51 -2.39 47.22
C SER A 650 -42.85 -2.67 48.69
N PRO A 651 -42.96 -3.94 49.13
CA PRO A 651 -42.69 -4.30 50.50
C PRO A 651 -41.20 -4.58 50.66
N ALA A 652 -40.60 -3.84 51.58
CA ALA A 652 -39.33 -4.17 52.20
C ALA A 652 -39.40 -5.54 52.89
N THR A 653 -38.31 -6.30 52.86
CA THR A 653 -38.00 -7.25 53.93
C THR A 653 -36.50 -7.25 54.18
N GLU A 654 -36.20 -6.96 55.44
CA GLU A 654 -34.98 -7.03 56.26
C GLU A 654 -33.81 -7.88 55.70
N VAL A 655 -32.60 -7.32 55.59
CA VAL A 655 -31.59 -7.15 56.67
C VAL A 655 -31.19 -8.49 57.32
N HIS A 656 -30.07 -9.05 56.85
CA HIS A 656 -29.12 -9.73 57.73
C HIS A 656 -27.69 -9.29 57.37
N SER A 657 -27.13 -8.52 58.29
CA SER A 657 -25.74 -8.11 58.42
C SER A 657 -24.93 -9.17 59.14
N GLU A 658 -23.68 -9.43 58.72
CA GLU A 658 -22.51 -9.64 59.60
C GLU A 658 -21.18 -9.73 58.81
N PRO A 659 -19.97 -9.59 59.43
CA PRO A 659 -19.17 -8.38 59.28
C PRO A 659 -17.74 -8.60 58.73
N VAL A 660 -17.13 -7.50 58.28
CA VAL A 660 -15.69 -7.41 57.95
C VAL A 660 -14.92 -6.92 59.18
N PRO A 661 -13.86 -7.62 59.65
CA PRO A 661 -13.04 -7.12 60.74
C PRO A 661 -11.97 -6.14 60.23
N ALA A 662 -11.99 -4.93 60.79
CA ALA A 662 -10.90 -3.96 60.72
C ALA A 662 -9.94 -4.18 61.89
N SER A 663 -8.66 -4.44 61.59
CA SER A 663 -7.56 -4.09 62.48
C SER A 663 -6.36 -3.69 61.62
N MET A 664 -5.58 -2.73 62.12
CA MET A 664 -4.38 -2.11 61.51
C MET A 664 -4.64 -0.86 60.66
N LEU A 665 -5.16 0.19 61.30
CA LEU A 665 -4.76 1.57 61.03
C LEU A 665 -3.96 2.06 62.23
N GLU A 666 -2.64 2.18 62.11
CA GLU A 666 -1.90 3.18 62.87
C GLU A 666 -0.58 3.53 62.18
N GLY A 667 -0.50 4.77 61.68
CA GLY A 667 0.63 5.27 60.89
C GLY A 667 0.40 6.68 60.39
N ARG A 668 0.11 7.58 61.32
CA ARG A 668 -0.16 9.02 61.20
C ARG A 668 0.65 9.80 60.13
N ARG A 669 -0.12 10.59 59.37
CA ARG A 669 -0.07 12.06 59.20
C ARG A 669 1.31 12.75 59.07
N LYS A 670 1.47 13.45 57.94
CA LYS A 670 1.73 14.90 57.79
C LYS A 670 1.82 15.15 56.27
N SER A 671 1.38 16.23 55.66
CA SER A 671 0.57 17.41 55.95
C SER A 671 0.45 18.07 54.58
N GLU A 672 -0.70 18.69 54.28
CA GLU A 672 -0.85 19.75 53.27
C GLU A 672 0.34 20.73 53.31
N ARG A 673 0.73 21.43 52.24
CA ARG A 673 -0.07 22.43 51.52
C ARG A 673 0.82 23.16 50.50
N VAL A 674 0.17 23.84 49.54
CA VAL A 674 0.59 25.03 48.77
C VAL A 674 1.06 24.79 47.33
N SER A 675 0.45 25.64 46.52
CA SER A 675 0.34 25.80 45.08
C SER A 675 1.52 26.55 44.44
N ASP A 676 1.46 26.55 43.09
CA ASP A 676 1.87 27.62 42.17
C ASP A 676 3.23 27.56 41.43
N VAL A 677 3.07 27.36 40.12
CA VAL A 677 3.64 28.14 39.00
C VAL A 677 5.16 28.05 38.75
N SER A 678 5.58 27.45 37.63
CA SER A 678 6.01 28.22 36.43
C SER A 678 6.65 27.33 35.35
N THR A 679 6.30 27.68 34.12
CA THR A 679 6.83 27.33 32.80
C THR A 679 8.37 27.35 32.67
N TYR A 680 8.96 26.24 32.20
CA TYR A 680 10.33 26.21 31.67
C TYR A 680 10.33 26.54 30.17
N THR A 681 11.18 27.49 29.77
CA THR A 681 11.43 27.88 28.39
C THR A 681 12.43 26.93 27.71
N ARG A 682 12.24 26.72 26.41
CA ARG A 682 12.91 25.72 25.55
C ARG A 682 14.44 25.83 25.51
N ASP A 683 14.99 27.00 25.85
CA ASP A 683 16.42 27.31 25.79
C ASP A 683 17.24 26.75 26.98
N GLU A 684 16.61 26.42 28.10
CA GLU A 684 17.32 25.85 29.27
C GLU A 684 17.55 24.34 29.14
N LEU A 685 16.67 23.65 28.40
CA LEU A 685 16.80 22.24 28.05
C LEU A 685 17.90 21.98 27.00
N GLU A 686 18.18 22.94 26.12
CA GLU A 686 19.28 22.82 25.15
C GLU A 686 20.66 23.06 25.78
N ARG A 687 20.77 23.95 26.79
CA ARG A 687 22.04 24.14 27.54
C ARG A 687 22.40 22.95 28.43
N ALA A 688 21.41 22.17 28.87
CA ALA A 688 21.65 20.91 29.59
C ALA A 688 22.15 19.78 28.66
N ARG A 689 21.71 19.75 27.39
CA ARG A 689 22.15 18.76 26.39
C ARG A 689 23.57 19.00 25.86
N LEU A 690 24.04 20.24 25.83
CA LEU A 690 25.38 20.57 25.33
C LEU A 690 26.50 20.33 26.35
N ARG A 691 26.18 20.13 27.64
CA ARG A 691 27.18 19.79 28.67
C ARG A 691 27.50 18.30 28.77
N SER A 692 26.71 17.42 28.13
CA SER A 692 26.93 15.96 28.18
C SER A 692 27.80 15.38 27.06
N TYR A 693 28.28 16.20 26.11
CA TYR A 693 29.11 15.76 24.98
C TYR A 693 30.58 16.23 25.03
N GLY A 694 30.98 16.95 26.09
CA GLY A 694 32.31 17.56 26.21
C GLY A 694 33.36 16.80 27.03
N SER A 695 33.05 15.62 27.57
CA SER A 695 33.97 14.90 28.45
C SER A 695 33.96 13.39 28.22
N LEU A 696 34.59 12.93 27.14
CA LEU A 696 35.10 11.56 26.99
C LEU A 696 35.96 11.47 25.72
N SER A 697 37.10 12.17 25.75
CA SER A 697 38.27 11.88 24.93
C SER A 697 39.48 12.26 25.78
N VAL A 698 40.50 11.39 25.80
CA VAL A 698 41.78 11.48 26.52
C VAL A 698 41.88 10.66 27.82
N ARG A 699 42.13 9.36 27.66
CA ARG A 699 43.01 8.45 28.45
C ARG A 699 42.75 7.02 27.90
N GLY A 700 43.67 6.25 27.32
CA GLY A 700 45.13 6.18 27.46
C GLY A 700 45.51 4.88 28.17
N GLU A 701 45.75 3.82 27.36
CA GLU A 701 46.69 2.68 27.53
C GLU A 701 46.79 1.80 28.81
N ARG A 702 47.10 0.50 28.55
CA ARG A 702 47.52 -0.62 29.44
C ARG A 702 46.39 -1.18 30.31
N ILE A 703 45.96 -2.45 30.19
CA ILE A 703 46.67 -3.74 30.23
C ILE A 703 45.98 -4.75 29.31
#